data_AF-A0A9W9W3G9-F1
#
_entry.id   AF-A0A9W9W3G9-F1
#
_cell.length_a   1.000
_cell.length_b   1.000
_cell.length_c   1.000
_cell.angle_alpha   90.00
_cell.angle_beta   90.00
_cell.angle_gamma   90.00
#
_symmetry.space_group_name_H-M   'P 1'
#
loop_
_entity.id
_entity.type
_entity.pdbx_description
1 polymer ?
#
loop_
_entity_poly.entity_id
_entity_poly.type
_entity_poly.pdbx_seq_one_letter_code
_entity_poly.pdbx_strand_id
1 'polypeptide(L)'
;MPPPKSAISDDHSAPDLQIVGKQLTIHRSGFTGGPETQDEPITERNLVHHMARFRENPLDFLREVSLYMSGTGWRAYDDVIGQPVFYSGFSEKMKSLILGSPMLQDKMRELAGTRVTVEEKEGLLAIRDGNTLDEKRGRRRHEIETNLREVVDGMMDNMICKMENKTFIRGAYYMCTQLLTRAYHQGIHVSSEEVLRLRSVAQEAANKKQSIVFLPCHKSHVDYVSLQLICYRLGIGLPVVVAGDNLNIPLLGPFLQHAGAMWIRRSFGNDPLYHTVVQAYIDTLLQQGFNFECFIEGGRSRTGKLLSPKFGILNFIVDSVLSGRTEDTIICPVSTQYDKVIETESYISELLGQPKQKENLSDFLSSSSVLSLKLGRVDVRFHEPWSLREFLNQQLSRLNQGDLDANKKLAQTEKGRILRTLGYRVLSEINDVSVMMPPALVGTVLLTLRGRGVGKGELCRRLDWLCDRVRAKGGRVAHFYRSPTDQVVDRALDVLGPKLVGVIPGLAEPTYYAVDRFQLSFYRNMLIHLFITEALVSVAMYTKIKQGGGPANQRITYEALRNQVSFLSQLFRGEFIFPPEGLSSNMENTMRGLESDDVIKITRDDSGTPQYVELSEAERNCGRENYDFYCFLIWPFIEASWLGAVSLLGLTPPLDGGQDNWIDMKKSQDSAQLLGKTLYHQGDLSYFEAVNKETLRNSYQRFEEEGIILVAKDKESRAGPSLKLAPEWTPERDPTTGRVLDRGRLWDFTELIAQSRREGKNRRDGATVSSRVLTMSDIVGRQLFYNAAAPAPADVSSRQMRRKAIATDSKL
;
A
#
# COMPACT_ATOMS: atom_id res chain seq x y z
N MET A 1 59.85 34.34 -8.70
CA MET A 1 58.67 34.53 -9.58
C MET A 1 58.49 33.23 -10.34
N PRO A 2 57.34 32.53 -10.23
CA PRO A 2 56.01 33.02 -10.63
C PRO A 2 54.92 32.68 -9.56
N PRO A 3 53.58 32.67 -9.84
CA PRO A 3 52.55 33.47 -9.14
C PRO A 3 51.72 32.69 -8.09
N PRO A 4 50.85 33.35 -7.30
CA PRO A 4 49.90 32.66 -6.43
C PRO A 4 48.80 31.99 -7.27
N LYS A 5 48.55 30.70 -7.02
CA LYS A 5 47.41 29.99 -7.58
C LYS A 5 46.11 30.57 -7.01
N SER A 6 45.21 30.86 -7.95
CA SER A 6 43.84 31.32 -7.80
C SER A 6 43.06 30.67 -6.66
N ALA A 7 42.34 31.50 -5.90
CA ALA A 7 41.20 31.09 -5.11
C ALA A 7 40.18 30.36 -6.00
N ILE A 8 39.89 29.10 -5.67
CA ILE A 8 38.68 28.41 -6.10
C ILE A 8 37.73 28.51 -4.91
N SER A 9 36.55 29.04 -5.20
CA SER A 9 35.42 29.24 -4.33
C SER A 9 34.85 27.92 -3.81
N ASP A 10 35.03 27.64 -2.52
CA ASP A 10 34.23 26.65 -1.79
C ASP A 10 33.04 27.37 -1.13
N ASP A 11 31.94 27.51 -1.86
CA ASP A 11 30.64 27.95 -1.31
C ASP A 11 29.52 27.08 -1.91
N HIS A 12 29.56 25.77 -1.61
CA HIS A 12 28.51 24.82 -1.98
C HIS A 12 28.22 23.79 -0.86
N SER A 13 28.23 24.22 0.41
CA SER A 13 27.63 23.42 1.50
C SER A 13 26.18 23.86 1.72
N ALA A 14 25.23 22.91 1.66
CA ALA A 14 23.81 23.19 1.89
C ALA A 14 23.59 23.86 3.27
N PRO A 15 22.84 24.98 3.36
CA PRO A 15 22.65 25.70 4.61
C PRO A 15 21.87 24.91 5.68
N ASP A 16 22.27 25.06 6.94
CA ASP A 16 21.47 24.61 8.07
C ASP A 16 20.31 25.59 8.33
N LEU A 17 19.08 25.10 8.16
CA LEU A 17 17.83 25.80 8.45
C LEU A 17 17.40 25.72 9.93
N GLN A 18 16.94 26.81 10.52
CA GLN A 18 16.16 26.79 11.76
C GLN A 18 14.75 27.31 11.47
N ILE A 19 13.71 26.48 11.65
CA ILE A 19 12.31 26.94 11.50
C ILE A 19 11.81 27.50 12.83
N VAL A 20 12.18 28.75 13.13
CA VAL A 20 11.66 29.51 14.29
C VAL A 20 10.64 30.55 13.80
N GLY A 21 9.36 30.28 14.01
CA GLY A 21 8.30 31.23 13.66
C GLY A 21 8.16 31.44 12.15
N LYS A 22 8.18 32.70 11.69
CA LYS A 22 8.04 33.11 10.28
C LYS A 22 9.38 33.32 9.56
N GLN A 23 10.51 33.29 10.26
CA GLN A 23 11.83 33.56 9.68
C GLN A 23 12.61 32.27 9.43
N LEU A 24 13.16 32.19 8.22
CA LEU A 24 14.10 31.17 7.78
C LEU A 24 15.50 31.68 8.14
N THR A 25 16.07 31.23 9.25
CA THR A 25 17.48 31.54 9.53
C THR A 25 18.36 30.48 8.90
N ILE A 26 19.11 30.92 7.89
CA ILE A 26 20.22 30.21 7.27
C ILE A 26 21.45 30.49 8.15
N HIS A 27 21.92 29.48 8.87
CA HIS A 27 23.18 29.59 9.61
C HIS A 27 24.35 29.15 8.73
N ARG A 28 25.53 29.77 8.92
CA ARG A 28 26.79 29.17 8.48
C ARG A 28 27.00 27.89 9.29
N SER A 29 27.43 26.83 8.62
CA SER A 29 27.52 25.47 9.15
C SER A 29 28.26 25.38 10.50
N GLY A 30 27.69 24.61 11.43
CA GLY A 30 28.36 24.15 12.65
C GLY A 30 27.65 24.43 13.97
N PHE A 31 27.04 23.40 14.57
CA PHE A 31 27.22 22.92 15.97
C PHE A 31 26.20 21.80 16.31
N THR A 32 26.48 20.59 16.81
CA THR A 32 27.67 19.72 16.94
C THR A 32 27.16 18.28 17.09
N GLY A 33 27.64 17.37 16.26
CA GLY A 33 27.61 15.93 16.56
C GLY A 33 29.04 15.46 16.75
N GLY A 34 29.42 15.10 17.99
CA GLY A 34 30.71 14.49 18.31
C GLY A 34 31.96 15.33 17.97
N PRO A 35 33.15 14.92 18.44
CA PRO A 35 34.36 15.73 18.37
C PRO A 35 35.09 15.75 17.00
N GLU A 36 34.56 15.12 15.95
CA GLU A 36 35.31 14.99 14.68
C GLU A 36 34.52 15.43 13.44
N THR A 37 35.15 16.32 12.67
CA THR A 37 34.68 16.89 11.40
C THR A 37 35.09 16.02 10.21
N GLN A 38 34.14 15.33 9.56
CA GLN A 38 34.33 14.75 8.21
C GLN A 38 33.01 14.75 7.38
N ASP A 39 33.08 15.43 6.23
CA ASP A 39 32.62 15.18 4.83
C ASP A 39 31.19 14.79 4.38
N GLU A 40 30.15 14.69 5.23
CA GLU A 40 28.76 14.58 4.70
C GLU A 40 27.76 15.54 5.38
N PRO A 41 26.96 16.33 4.61
CA PRO A 41 25.90 17.17 5.15
C PRO A 41 24.68 16.32 5.56
N ILE A 42 24.36 16.32 6.85
CA ILE A 42 23.17 15.64 7.39
C ILE A 42 21.92 16.43 6.95
N THR A 43 21.04 15.81 6.15
CA THR A 43 19.84 16.47 5.60
C THR A 43 18.53 16.14 6.34
N GLU A 44 18.50 15.10 7.19
CA GLU A 44 17.32 14.66 7.95
C GLU A 44 17.08 15.50 9.22
N ARG A 45 15.81 15.84 9.49
CA ARG A 45 15.44 16.59 10.70
C ARG A 45 14.11 16.15 11.30
N ASN A 46 14.08 16.11 12.63
CA ASN A 46 12.86 15.94 13.39
C ASN A 46 12.03 17.24 13.34
N LEU A 47 10.84 17.19 12.74
CA LEU A 47 9.92 18.33 12.65
C LEU A 47 9.10 18.54 13.93
N VAL A 48 8.92 17.48 14.72
CA VAL A 48 8.00 17.46 15.86
C VAL A 48 8.75 16.96 17.10
N HIS A 49 9.27 17.92 17.87
CA HIS A 49 9.94 17.65 19.14
C HIS A 49 8.97 17.37 20.28
N HIS A 50 9.47 16.71 21.33
CA HIS A 50 8.74 16.55 22.58
C HIS A 50 8.34 17.90 23.15
N MET A 51 7.06 18.04 23.45
CA MET A 51 6.50 19.19 24.15
C MET A 51 6.72 19.04 25.67
N ALA A 52 6.78 20.16 26.40
CA ALA A 52 7.00 20.16 27.85
C ALA A 52 5.89 19.36 28.56
N ARG A 53 6.23 18.59 29.60
CA ARG A 53 5.23 17.81 30.36
C ARG A 53 4.78 18.61 31.58
N PHE A 54 3.48 18.75 31.82
CA PHE A 54 2.99 19.45 33.02
C PHE A 54 3.57 18.88 34.32
N ARG A 55 3.76 17.55 34.39
CA ARG A 55 4.31 16.87 35.57
C ARG A 55 5.83 17.03 35.74
N GLU A 56 6.57 17.34 34.67
CA GLU A 56 8.04 17.48 34.72
C GLU A 56 8.45 18.96 34.72
N ASN A 57 7.75 19.79 33.94
CA ASN A 57 7.98 21.21 33.80
C ASN A 57 6.63 21.94 33.53
N PRO A 58 5.88 22.27 34.60
CA PRO A 58 4.54 22.86 34.49
C PRO A 58 4.54 24.26 33.87
N LEU A 59 5.59 25.05 34.10
CA LEU A 59 5.67 26.42 33.59
C LEU A 59 5.91 26.45 32.07
N ASP A 60 6.84 25.64 31.56
CA ASP A 60 7.06 25.53 30.12
C ASP A 60 5.86 24.88 29.42
N PHE A 61 5.19 23.92 30.06
CA PHE A 61 3.91 23.39 29.55
C PHE A 61 2.84 24.47 29.44
N LEU A 62 2.61 25.26 30.49
CA LEU A 62 1.63 26.34 30.47
C LEU A 62 1.99 27.42 29.44
N ARG A 63 3.28 27.72 29.27
CA ARG A 63 3.79 28.61 28.23
C ARG A 63 3.51 28.06 26.83
N GLU A 64 3.80 26.79 26.57
CA GLU A 64 3.52 26.16 25.27
C GLU A 64 2.03 26.13 24.97
N VAL A 65 1.20 25.72 25.92
CA VAL A 65 -0.27 25.76 25.78
C VAL A 65 -0.75 27.18 25.49
N SER A 66 -0.22 28.17 26.21
CA SER A 66 -0.52 29.58 25.97
C SER A 66 -0.13 30.01 24.54
N LEU A 67 1.02 29.57 24.00
CA LEU A 67 1.44 29.89 22.63
C LEU A 67 0.52 29.29 21.56
N TYR A 68 -0.06 28.12 21.81
CA TYR A 68 -1.08 27.51 20.92
C TYR A 68 -2.43 28.23 21.03
N MET A 69 -2.88 28.53 22.25
CA MET A 69 -4.14 29.24 22.46
C MET A 69 -4.10 30.68 21.93
N SER A 70 -2.98 31.37 22.13
CA SER A 70 -2.76 32.72 21.60
C SER A 70 -2.46 32.74 20.09
N GLY A 71 -2.11 31.60 19.49
CA GLY A 71 -1.84 31.48 18.05
C GLY A 71 -0.62 32.31 17.64
N THR A 72 0.55 32.06 18.22
CA THR A 72 1.78 32.82 17.90
C THR A 72 2.70 32.10 16.91
N GLY A 73 3.31 32.87 15.99
CA GLY A 73 4.21 32.34 14.97
C GLY A 73 3.49 31.43 13.96
N TRP A 74 4.08 30.28 13.65
CA TRP A 74 3.51 29.29 12.74
C TRP A 74 2.24 28.63 13.31
N ARG A 75 2.05 28.60 14.64
CA ARG A 75 0.87 28.04 15.32
C ARG A 75 -0.38 28.87 15.11
N ALA A 76 -0.22 30.11 14.66
CA ALA A 76 -1.34 30.96 14.28
C ALA A 76 -2.07 30.37 13.06
N TYR A 77 -1.31 29.80 12.12
CA TYR A 77 -1.84 29.30 10.85
C TYR A 77 -2.67 30.38 10.11
N ASP A 78 -2.20 31.63 10.19
CA ASP A 78 -2.88 32.79 9.60
C ASP A 78 -2.43 33.10 8.18
N ASP A 79 -1.19 32.75 7.87
CA ASP A 79 -0.53 33.00 6.59
C ASP A 79 0.01 31.66 6.09
N VAL A 80 -0.70 31.10 5.12
CA VAL A 80 -0.52 29.73 4.65
C VAL A 80 -0.19 29.77 3.16
N ILE A 81 0.83 29.02 2.75
CA ILE A 81 1.17 28.82 1.35
C ILE A 81 0.07 27.97 0.72
N GLY A 82 -0.77 28.61 -0.09
CA GLY A 82 -1.94 28.01 -0.71
C GLY A 82 -3.15 28.92 -0.63
N GLN A 83 -4.31 28.33 -0.85
CA GLN A 83 -5.58 29.05 -0.83
C GLN A 83 -6.07 29.22 0.61
N PRO A 84 -6.87 30.28 0.91
CA PRO A 84 -7.42 30.49 2.24
C PRO A 84 -8.23 29.27 2.70
N VAL A 85 -7.92 28.76 3.89
CA VAL A 85 -8.58 27.62 4.54
C VAL A 85 -8.93 27.98 5.98
N PHE A 86 -9.86 27.25 6.60
CA PHE A 86 -10.31 27.46 7.98
C PHE A 86 -10.89 28.86 8.21
N TYR A 87 -11.96 29.21 7.49
CA TYR A 87 -12.68 30.47 7.67
C TYR A 87 -14.19 30.24 7.71
N SER A 88 -14.89 31.15 8.39
CA SER A 88 -16.35 31.07 8.53
C SER A 88 -17.04 31.20 7.17
N GLY A 89 -17.92 30.25 6.86
CA GLY A 89 -18.64 30.18 5.58
C GLY A 89 -17.89 29.40 4.49
N PHE A 90 -16.81 28.69 4.84
CA PHE A 90 -16.09 27.83 3.90
C PHE A 90 -17.02 26.78 3.26
N SER A 91 -17.79 26.05 4.07
CA SER A 91 -18.65 24.96 3.60
C SER A 91 -19.76 25.48 2.70
N GLU A 92 -20.39 26.59 3.06
CA GLU A 92 -21.44 27.23 2.24
C GLU A 92 -20.90 27.71 0.89
N LYS A 93 -19.70 28.30 0.87
CA LYS A 93 -19.04 28.66 -0.38
C LYS A 93 -18.74 27.43 -1.25
N MET A 94 -18.24 26.35 -0.65
CA MET A 94 -17.98 25.11 -1.39
C MET A 94 -19.27 24.50 -1.95
N LYS A 95 -20.34 24.40 -1.15
CA LYS A 95 -21.66 23.93 -1.61
C LYS A 95 -22.19 24.77 -2.76
N SER A 96 -22.09 26.10 -2.66
CA SER A 96 -22.52 27.02 -3.70
C SER A 96 -21.77 26.80 -5.01
N LEU A 97 -20.44 26.64 -4.97
CA LEU A 97 -19.63 26.34 -6.15
C LEU A 97 -19.99 24.98 -6.78
N ILE A 98 -20.20 23.95 -5.97
CA ILE A 98 -20.56 22.61 -6.44
C ILE A 98 -21.94 22.63 -7.11
N LEU A 99 -22.94 23.24 -6.48
CA LEU A 99 -24.29 23.40 -7.03
C LEU A 99 -24.32 24.27 -8.29
N GLY A 100 -23.35 25.19 -8.42
CA GLY A 100 -23.12 25.99 -9.62
C GLY A 100 -22.52 25.21 -10.80
N SER A 101 -22.05 23.97 -10.60
CA SER A 101 -21.44 23.16 -11.66
C SER A 101 -22.44 22.83 -12.78
N PRO A 102 -22.15 23.20 -14.05
CA PRO A 102 -23.02 22.87 -15.18
C PRO A 102 -23.25 21.37 -15.33
N MET A 103 -22.21 20.56 -15.10
CA MET A 103 -22.29 19.10 -15.19
C MET A 103 -23.29 18.52 -14.19
N LEU A 104 -23.31 19.03 -12.96
CA LEU A 104 -24.25 18.57 -11.93
C LEU A 104 -25.68 19.03 -12.22
N GLN A 105 -25.84 20.28 -12.65
CA GLN A 105 -27.15 20.82 -13.04
C GLN A 105 -27.75 20.06 -14.22
N ASP A 106 -26.97 19.80 -15.25
CA ASP A 106 -27.41 19.04 -16.42
C ASP A 106 -27.75 17.59 -16.04
N LYS A 107 -26.97 16.98 -15.13
CA LYS A 107 -27.28 15.61 -14.68
C LYS A 107 -28.57 15.54 -13.87
N MET A 108 -28.82 16.50 -12.99
CA MET A 108 -30.12 16.59 -12.29
C MET A 108 -31.27 16.77 -13.29
N ARG A 109 -31.07 17.61 -14.31
CA ARG A 109 -32.06 17.88 -15.37
C ARG A 109 -32.35 16.64 -16.22
N GLU A 110 -31.33 15.84 -16.51
CA GLU A 110 -31.40 14.56 -17.24
C GLU A 110 -32.17 13.50 -16.44
N LEU A 111 -31.81 13.32 -15.16
CA LEU A 111 -32.45 12.35 -14.28
C LEU A 111 -33.91 12.71 -14.02
N ALA A 112 -34.22 14.00 -13.80
CA ALA A 112 -35.59 14.48 -13.66
C ALA A 112 -36.41 14.20 -14.92
N GLY A 113 -35.88 14.49 -16.11
CA GLY A 113 -36.56 14.20 -17.38
C GLY A 113 -36.81 12.70 -17.58
N THR A 114 -35.83 11.86 -17.24
CA THR A 114 -35.95 10.40 -17.30
C THR A 114 -37.04 9.91 -16.35
N ARG A 115 -37.09 10.44 -15.13
CA ARG A 115 -38.10 10.07 -14.13
C ARG A 115 -39.51 10.48 -14.56
N VAL A 116 -39.69 11.69 -15.09
CA VAL A 116 -40.98 12.15 -15.63
C VAL A 116 -41.46 11.22 -16.75
N THR A 117 -40.56 10.79 -17.63
CA THR A 117 -40.90 9.85 -18.72
C THR A 117 -41.35 8.49 -18.19
N VAL A 118 -40.78 8.02 -17.08
CA VAL A 118 -41.20 6.78 -16.41
C VAL A 118 -42.58 6.98 -15.75
N GLU A 119 -42.79 8.08 -15.02
CA GLU A 119 -44.08 8.40 -14.39
C GLU A 119 -45.21 8.55 -15.42
N GLU A 120 -44.89 9.04 -16.62
CA GLU A 120 -45.82 9.09 -17.74
C GLU A 120 -46.23 7.68 -18.21
N LYS A 121 -45.25 6.79 -18.41
CA LYS A 121 -45.50 5.40 -18.81
C LYS A 121 -46.28 4.62 -17.75
N GLU A 122 -46.09 4.96 -16.48
CA GLU A 122 -46.81 4.38 -15.33
C GLU A 122 -48.23 4.97 -15.16
N GLY A 123 -48.63 5.95 -15.98
CA GLY A 123 -49.94 6.59 -15.91
C GLY A 123 -50.13 7.47 -14.66
N LEU A 124 -49.05 7.81 -13.95
CA LEU A 124 -49.08 8.62 -12.73
C LEU A 124 -49.31 10.12 -13.01
N LEU A 125 -49.10 10.55 -14.25
CA LEU A 125 -49.46 11.87 -14.73
C LEU A 125 -50.94 11.90 -15.19
N ALA A 126 -51.87 11.80 -14.23
CA ALA A 126 -53.29 11.80 -14.53
C ALA A 126 -53.78 13.17 -15.07
N ILE A 127 -54.48 13.13 -16.21
CA ILE A 127 -55.21 14.26 -16.77
C ILE A 127 -56.53 14.41 -16.00
N ARG A 128 -56.50 15.09 -14.84
CA ARG A 128 -57.73 15.41 -14.08
C ARG A 128 -58.16 16.87 -14.11
N ASP A 129 -57.32 17.77 -14.60
CA ASP A 129 -57.59 19.20 -14.65
C ASP A 129 -57.04 19.74 -15.97
N GLY A 130 -57.79 20.64 -16.62
CA GLY A 130 -57.63 21.15 -17.99
C GLY A 130 -56.33 21.91 -18.32
N ASN A 131 -55.22 21.62 -17.64
CA ASN A 131 -53.87 22.02 -18.04
C ASN A 131 -53.37 21.13 -19.18
N THR A 132 -52.53 21.68 -20.05
CA THR A 132 -51.89 20.89 -21.10
C THR A 132 -50.89 19.89 -20.50
N LEU A 133 -50.73 18.72 -21.15
CA LEU A 133 -49.82 17.66 -20.70
C LEU A 133 -48.37 18.18 -20.54
N ASP A 134 -47.95 19.10 -21.42
CA ASP A 134 -46.61 19.68 -21.41
C ASP A 134 -46.36 20.64 -20.24
N GLU A 135 -47.37 21.42 -19.82
CA GLU A 135 -47.26 22.25 -18.61
C GLU A 135 -47.13 21.39 -17.35
N LYS A 136 -47.86 20.27 -17.26
CA LYS A 136 -47.75 19.32 -16.14
C LYS A 136 -46.40 18.62 -16.12
N ARG A 137 -45.88 18.20 -17.28
CA ARG A 137 -44.52 17.65 -17.42
C ARG A 137 -43.47 18.66 -16.94
N GLY A 138 -43.59 19.93 -17.35
CA GLY A 138 -42.69 21.00 -16.94
C GLY A 138 -42.68 21.23 -15.42
N ARG A 139 -43.87 21.35 -14.80
CA ARG A 139 -43.97 21.49 -13.33
C ARG A 139 -43.41 20.29 -12.60
N ARG A 140 -43.78 19.07 -13.01
CA ARG A 140 -43.31 17.84 -12.36
C ARG A 140 -41.80 17.66 -12.46
N ARG A 141 -41.21 17.99 -13.61
CA ARG A 141 -39.76 18.01 -13.80
C ARG A 141 -39.10 18.97 -12.81
N HIS A 142 -39.63 20.20 -12.68
CA HIS A 142 -39.08 21.20 -11.76
C HIS A 142 -39.18 20.78 -10.28
N GLU A 143 -40.27 20.14 -9.88
CA GLU A 143 -40.41 19.53 -8.55
C GLU A 143 -39.33 18.47 -8.30
N ILE A 144 -39.13 17.54 -9.24
CA ILE A 144 -38.12 16.50 -9.12
C ILE A 144 -36.71 17.11 -9.09
N GLU A 145 -36.42 18.11 -9.92
CA GLU A 145 -35.14 18.83 -9.87
C GLU A 145 -34.91 19.49 -8.51
N THR A 146 -35.95 20.04 -7.88
CA THR A 146 -35.87 20.63 -6.53
C THR A 146 -35.58 19.56 -5.48
N ASN A 147 -36.29 18.42 -5.51
CA ASN A 147 -36.03 17.30 -4.62
C ASN A 147 -34.61 16.73 -4.82
N LEU A 148 -34.13 16.65 -6.06
CA LEU A 148 -32.77 16.22 -6.37
C LEU A 148 -31.73 17.18 -5.78
N ARG A 149 -31.99 18.49 -5.77
CA ARG A 149 -31.10 19.46 -5.11
C ARG A 149 -31.03 19.24 -3.60
N GLU A 150 -32.15 18.96 -2.95
CA GLU A 150 -32.16 18.62 -1.51
C GLU A 150 -31.37 17.35 -1.22
N VAL A 151 -31.53 16.32 -2.07
CA VAL A 151 -30.75 15.08 -1.99
C VAL A 151 -29.26 15.35 -2.17
N VAL A 152 -28.88 16.19 -3.14
CA VAL A 152 -27.50 16.62 -3.35
C VAL A 152 -26.95 17.38 -2.15
N ASP A 153 -27.72 18.27 -1.53
CA ASP A 153 -27.30 18.98 -0.32
C ASP A 153 -27.04 18.01 0.85
N GLY A 154 -27.93 17.04 1.06
CA GLY A 154 -27.72 15.97 2.03
C GLY A 154 -26.50 15.08 1.71
N MET A 155 -26.22 14.83 0.43
CA MET A 155 -24.98 14.15 0.02
C MET A 155 -23.75 15.00 0.36
N MET A 156 -23.78 16.30 0.06
CA MET A 156 -22.67 17.22 0.33
C MET A 156 -22.41 17.34 1.84
N ASP A 157 -23.42 17.49 2.68
CA ASP A 157 -23.28 17.62 4.13
C ASP A 157 -22.51 16.47 4.77
N ASN A 158 -22.71 15.27 4.24
CA ASN A 158 -22.06 14.06 4.70
C ASN A 158 -20.72 13.80 4.02
N MET A 159 -20.42 14.46 2.89
CA MET A 159 -19.26 14.17 2.04
C MET A 159 -18.15 15.23 2.17
N ILE A 160 -18.47 16.52 2.09
CA ILE A 160 -17.46 17.58 1.94
C ILE A 160 -16.72 17.86 3.26
N CYS A 161 -15.50 18.36 3.19
CA CYS A 161 -14.79 18.85 4.38
C CYS A 161 -15.39 20.17 4.90
N LYS A 162 -15.26 20.43 6.21
CA LYS A 162 -15.87 21.57 6.93
C LYS A 162 -14.81 22.45 7.61
N MET A 163 -13.93 23.07 6.83
CA MET A 163 -12.85 23.92 7.33
C MET A 163 -13.38 25.29 7.79
N GLU A 164 -14.18 25.32 8.86
CA GLU A 164 -14.91 26.53 9.31
C GLU A 164 -14.13 27.39 10.32
N ASN A 165 -13.24 26.79 11.12
CA ASN A 165 -12.75 27.43 12.33
C ASN A 165 -11.24 27.21 12.56
N LYS A 166 -10.46 28.31 12.61
CA LYS A 166 -9.03 28.28 12.92
C LYS A 166 -8.72 27.79 14.34
N THR A 167 -9.51 28.19 15.33
CA THR A 167 -9.32 27.79 16.72
C THR A 167 -9.48 26.28 16.89
N PHE A 168 -10.43 25.70 16.16
CA PHE A 168 -10.60 24.24 16.11
C PHE A 168 -9.33 23.55 15.62
N ILE A 169 -8.80 23.94 14.45
CA ILE A 169 -7.63 23.26 13.88
C ILE A 169 -6.35 23.48 14.72
N ARG A 170 -6.19 24.64 15.36
CA ARG A 170 -5.10 24.89 16.33
C ARG A 170 -5.16 23.91 17.50
N GLY A 171 -6.35 23.70 18.06
CA GLY A 171 -6.57 22.75 19.15
C GLY A 171 -6.37 21.30 18.72
N ALA A 172 -6.92 20.92 17.55
CA ALA A 172 -6.74 19.60 16.96
C ALA A 172 -5.26 19.29 16.71
N TYR A 173 -4.52 20.22 16.12
CA TYR A 173 -3.08 20.08 15.89
C TYR A 173 -2.31 19.87 17.20
N TYR A 174 -2.59 20.67 18.24
CA TYR A 174 -1.96 20.50 19.55
C TYR A 174 -2.21 19.10 20.13
N MET A 175 -3.47 18.64 20.10
CA MET A 175 -3.85 17.31 20.58
C MET A 175 -3.13 16.20 19.80
N CYS A 176 -3.16 16.25 18.46
CA CYS A 176 -2.50 15.25 17.61
C CYS A 176 -0.98 15.24 17.81
N THR A 177 -0.36 16.42 17.95
CA THR A 177 1.07 16.55 18.24
C THR A 177 1.45 15.91 19.57
N GLN A 178 0.65 16.15 20.63
CA GLN A 178 0.86 15.54 21.94
C GLN A 178 0.74 14.02 21.91
N LEU A 179 -0.23 13.48 21.16
CA LEU A 179 -0.40 12.04 21.05
C LEU A 179 0.72 11.39 20.25
N LEU A 180 1.08 11.97 19.10
CA LEU A 180 2.09 11.39 18.21
C LEU A 180 3.50 11.49 18.79
N THR A 181 3.88 12.60 19.42
CA THR A 181 5.21 12.72 20.06
C THR A 181 5.36 11.80 21.27
N ARG A 182 4.26 11.36 21.89
CA ARG A 182 4.29 10.37 22.97
C ARG A 182 4.42 8.95 22.43
N ALA A 183 3.63 8.60 21.42
CA ALA A 183 3.68 7.29 20.79
C ALA A 183 5.00 7.06 20.03
N TYR A 184 5.41 8.04 19.22
CA TYR A 184 6.65 8.08 18.46
C TYR A 184 7.65 9.02 19.12
N HIS A 185 8.24 8.54 20.21
CA HIS A 185 9.17 9.32 21.04
C HIS A 185 10.41 9.86 20.30
N GLN A 186 10.75 9.34 19.12
CA GLN A 186 11.85 9.89 18.33
C GLN A 186 11.38 10.95 17.30
N GLY A 187 10.07 11.19 17.19
CA GLY A 187 9.45 12.23 16.37
C GLY A 187 9.18 11.84 14.92
N ILE A 188 8.76 12.84 14.13
CA ILE A 188 8.51 12.73 12.68
C ILE A 188 9.67 13.40 11.95
N HIS A 189 10.38 12.63 11.12
CA HIS A 189 11.57 13.07 10.39
C HIS A 189 11.24 13.30 8.93
N VAL A 190 11.81 14.36 8.37
CA VAL A 190 11.73 14.70 6.94
C VAL A 190 13.10 15.16 6.44
N SER A 191 13.30 15.12 5.12
CA SER A 191 14.45 15.77 4.50
C SER A 191 14.26 17.29 4.41
N SER A 192 15.27 18.05 4.81
CA SER A 192 15.28 19.51 4.71
C SER A 192 15.21 19.99 3.26
N GLU A 193 15.95 19.32 2.36
CA GLU A 193 15.99 19.64 0.94
C GLU A 193 14.63 19.41 0.27
N GLU A 194 14.00 18.26 0.57
CA GLU A 194 12.69 17.91 0.03
C GLU A 194 11.61 18.90 0.52
N VAL A 195 11.71 19.34 1.78
CA VAL A 195 10.82 20.36 2.35
C VAL A 195 10.98 21.71 1.67
N LEU A 196 12.21 22.16 1.42
CA LEU A 196 12.46 23.42 0.71
C LEU A 196 11.86 23.38 -0.70
N ARG A 197 12.11 22.28 -1.43
CA ARG A 197 11.53 22.04 -2.75
C ARG A 197 10.01 22.04 -2.70
N LEU A 198 9.42 21.31 -1.75
CA LEU A 198 7.97 21.25 -1.58
C LEU A 198 7.38 22.64 -1.29
N ARG A 199 8.01 23.45 -0.45
CA ARG A 199 7.55 24.83 -0.18
C ARG A 199 7.65 25.73 -1.41
N SER A 200 8.71 25.61 -2.20
CA SER A 200 8.88 26.35 -3.45
C SER A 200 7.77 26.00 -4.44
N VAL A 201 7.54 24.69 -4.65
CA VAL A 201 6.45 24.19 -5.50
C VAL A 201 5.09 24.65 -4.97
N ALA A 202 4.87 24.63 -3.66
CA ALA A 202 3.62 25.09 -3.07
C ALA A 202 3.37 26.58 -3.29
N GLN A 203 4.42 27.41 -3.27
CA GLN A 203 4.29 28.83 -3.57
C GLN A 203 3.93 29.06 -5.04
N GLU A 204 4.57 28.33 -5.96
CA GLU A 204 4.25 28.40 -7.38
C GLU A 204 2.84 27.92 -7.69
N ALA A 205 2.45 26.77 -7.12
CA ALA A 205 1.11 26.22 -7.24
C ALA A 205 0.06 27.19 -6.68
N ALA A 206 0.33 27.82 -5.53
CA ALA A 206 -0.55 28.85 -4.97
C ALA A 206 -0.74 30.05 -5.93
N ASN A 207 0.36 30.54 -6.53
CA ASN A 207 0.33 31.66 -7.48
C ASN A 207 -0.46 31.32 -8.76
N LYS A 208 -0.33 30.09 -9.24
CA LYS A 208 -1.05 29.59 -10.42
C LYS A 208 -2.45 29.05 -10.11
N LYS A 209 -2.87 29.09 -8.84
CA LYS A 209 -4.12 28.49 -8.35
C LYS A 209 -4.26 27.00 -8.70
N GLN A 210 -3.15 26.27 -8.65
CA GLN A 210 -3.06 24.84 -8.89
C GLN A 210 -3.07 24.07 -7.55
N SER A 211 -3.73 22.92 -7.54
CA SER A 211 -3.72 22.01 -6.39
C SER A 211 -2.47 21.12 -6.37
N ILE A 212 -1.95 20.85 -5.18
CA ILE A 212 -1.02 19.73 -4.96
C ILE A 212 -1.84 18.51 -4.53
N VAL A 213 -1.70 17.42 -5.27
CA VAL A 213 -2.25 16.10 -4.96
C VAL A 213 -1.15 15.26 -4.32
N PHE A 214 -1.23 15.11 -3.00
CA PHE A 214 -0.37 14.21 -2.25
C PHE A 214 -0.86 12.77 -2.40
N LEU A 215 0.04 11.89 -2.83
CA LEU A 215 -0.22 10.46 -3.03
C LEU A 215 0.67 9.63 -2.10
N PRO A 216 0.32 9.50 -0.81
CA PRO A 216 1.06 8.70 0.15
C PRO A 216 0.82 7.19 -0.02
N CYS A 217 1.81 6.39 0.38
CA CYS A 217 1.59 4.99 0.75
C CYS A 217 0.77 4.87 2.04
N HIS A 218 0.13 3.71 2.27
CA HIS A 218 -0.71 3.52 3.45
C HIS A 218 -0.32 2.28 4.25
N LYS A 219 0.19 2.45 5.48
CA LYS A 219 0.58 1.37 6.40
C LYS A 219 -0.08 1.51 7.79
N SER A 220 -0.45 2.72 8.21
CA SER A 220 -1.00 3.00 9.53
C SER A 220 -2.06 4.09 9.50
N HIS A 221 -2.94 4.14 10.51
CA HIS A 221 -3.80 5.30 10.76
C HIS A 221 -3.02 6.58 11.08
N VAL A 222 -1.72 6.48 11.34
CA VAL A 222 -0.82 7.61 11.58
C VAL A 222 -0.42 8.33 10.28
N ASP A 223 -0.58 7.71 9.10
CA ASP A 223 -0.09 8.27 7.83
C ASP A 223 -0.71 9.64 7.50
N TYR A 224 -2.05 9.73 7.46
CA TYR A 224 -2.75 10.99 7.17
C TYR A 224 -2.55 12.02 8.28
N VAL A 225 -2.45 11.58 9.55
CA VAL A 225 -2.17 12.52 10.65
C VAL A 225 -0.77 13.12 10.47
N SER A 226 0.21 12.31 10.08
CA SER A 226 1.59 12.76 9.88
C SER A 226 1.70 13.78 8.76
N LEU A 227 1.08 13.53 7.60
CA LEU A 227 1.09 14.49 6.49
C LEU A 227 0.41 15.80 6.88
N GLN A 228 -0.75 15.75 7.54
CA GLN A 228 -1.45 16.93 8.04
C GLN A 228 -0.59 17.73 9.03
N LEU A 229 0.09 17.06 9.96
CA LEU A 229 1.00 17.73 10.90
C LEU A 229 2.19 18.39 10.21
N ILE A 230 2.75 17.74 9.18
CA ILE A 230 3.86 18.29 8.40
C ILE A 230 3.39 19.55 7.65
N CYS A 231 2.29 19.48 6.90
CA CYS A 231 1.75 20.63 6.16
C CYS A 231 1.46 21.81 7.11
N TYR A 232 0.81 21.55 8.25
CA TYR A 232 0.54 22.59 9.24
C TYR A 232 1.84 23.22 9.79
N ARG A 233 2.84 22.39 10.13
CA ARG A 233 4.12 22.86 10.66
C ARG A 233 4.91 23.70 9.66
N LEU A 234 4.80 23.37 8.37
CA LEU A 234 5.44 24.06 7.26
C LEU A 234 4.66 25.29 6.77
N GLY A 235 3.45 25.50 7.28
CA GLY A 235 2.56 26.57 6.81
C GLY A 235 2.06 26.34 5.39
N ILE A 236 1.95 25.09 4.94
CA ILE A 236 1.35 24.71 3.66
C ILE A 236 -0.12 24.40 3.88
N GLY A 237 -0.99 24.77 2.93
CA GLY A 237 -2.42 24.49 2.97
C GLY A 237 -2.70 23.01 3.26
N LEU A 238 -3.44 22.73 4.34
CA LEU A 238 -3.84 21.37 4.71
C LEU A 238 -4.61 20.71 3.56
N PRO A 239 -4.23 19.50 3.15
CA PRO A 239 -4.93 18.81 2.08
C PRO A 239 -6.29 18.30 2.55
N VAL A 240 -7.26 18.25 1.63
CA VAL A 240 -8.51 17.53 1.82
C VAL A 240 -8.23 16.03 1.71
N VAL A 241 -8.54 15.26 2.76
CA VAL A 241 -8.20 13.82 2.85
C VAL A 241 -9.36 12.96 2.44
N VAL A 242 -9.19 12.11 1.42
CA VAL A 242 -10.21 11.12 1.06
C VAL A 242 -10.26 10.01 2.10
N ALA A 243 -11.41 9.84 2.75
CA ALA A 243 -11.64 8.83 3.77
C ALA A 243 -12.91 8.01 3.48
N GLY A 244 -12.85 6.70 3.72
CA GLY A 244 -14.03 5.83 3.58
C GLY A 244 -15.09 6.13 4.65
N ASP A 245 -16.36 6.13 4.25
CA ASP A 245 -17.53 6.36 5.11
C ASP A 245 -17.61 5.45 6.35
N ASN A 246 -16.89 4.31 6.34
CA ASN A 246 -16.80 3.39 7.46
C ASN A 246 -16.07 3.95 8.69
N LEU A 247 -15.35 5.06 8.56
CA LEU A 247 -14.71 5.78 9.67
C LEU A 247 -15.55 6.98 10.13
N ASN A 248 -16.67 7.28 9.47
CA ASN A 248 -17.60 8.34 9.87
C ASN A 248 -18.50 7.85 11.02
N ILE A 249 -17.91 7.70 12.21
CA ILE A 249 -18.61 7.31 13.44
C ILE A 249 -19.00 8.56 14.26
N PRO A 250 -20.01 8.48 15.16
CA PRO A 250 -20.40 9.62 15.98
C PRO A 250 -19.21 10.25 16.72
N LEU A 251 -19.22 11.57 16.88
CA LEU A 251 -18.14 12.42 17.43
C LEU A 251 -16.88 12.50 16.56
N LEU A 252 -16.26 11.37 16.22
CA LEU A 252 -15.01 11.34 15.45
C LEU A 252 -15.22 11.76 13.99
N GLY A 253 -16.31 11.33 13.37
CA GLY A 253 -16.67 11.67 12.00
C GLY A 253 -16.73 13.18 11.75
N PRO A 254 -17.57 13.92 12.53
CA PRO A 254 -17.60 15.38 12.49
C PRO A 254 -16.24 16.02 12.80
N PHE A 255 -15.48 15.52 13.78
CA PHE A 255 -14.15 16.03 14.10
C PHE A 255 -13.21 15.96 12.88
N LEU A 256 -13.13 14.79 12.24
CA LEU A 256 -12.29 14.59 11.05
C LEU A 256 -12.78 15.41 9.86
N GLN A 257 -14.10 15.55 9.68
CA GLN A 257 -14.68 16.39 8.62
C GLN A 257 -14.25 17.86 8.79
N HIS A 258 -14.25 18.37 10.02
CA HIS A 258 -13.75 19.71 10.32
C HIS A 258 -12.22 19.82 10.21
N ALA A 259 -11.49 18.72 10.38
CA ALA A 259 -10.05 18.66 10.19
C ALA A 259 -9.61 18.55 8.72
N GLY A 260 -10.55 18.33 7.78
CA GLY A 260 -10.26 18.24 6.34
C GLY A 260 -10.67 16.93 5.66
N ALA A 261 -11.34 16.00 6.34
CA ALA A 261 -11.77 14.74 5.73
C ALA A 261 -12.94 14.93 4.75
N MET A 262 -12.81 14.29 3.59
CA MET A 262 -13.86 14.07 2.59
C MET A 262 -14.33 12.61 2.67
N TRP A 263 -15.61 12.38 2.93
CA TRP A 263 -16.16 11.04 3.07
C TRP A 263 -16.63 10.43 1.75
N ILE A 264 -16.13 9.25 1.40
CA ILE A 264 -16.51 8.54 0.17
C ILE A 264 -17.16 7.18 0.47
N ARG A 265 -18.22 6.85 -0.28
CA ARG A 265 -18.87 5.53 -0.21
C ARG A 265 -17.94 4.43 -0.72
N ARG A 266 -17.97 3.25 -0.08
CA ARG A 266 -17.19 2.08 -0.55
C ARG A 266 -17.67 1.50 -1.88
N SER A 267 -18.94 1.66 -2.20
CA SER A 267 -19.53 1.29 -3.49
C SER A 267 -20.49 2.37 -3.94
N PHE A 268 -20.38 2.75 -5.21
CA PHE A 268 -21.23 3.78 -5.81
C PHE A 268 -22.53 3.17 -6.34
N GLY A 269 -22.62 1.84 -6.43
CA GLY A 269 -23.80 1.14 -6.97
C GLY A 269 -24.16 1.65 -8.36
N ASN A 270 -25.46 1.79 -8.62
CA ASN A 270 -26.00 2.44 -9.82
C ASN A 270 -26.53 3.84 -9.50
N ASP A 271 -25.73 4.65 -8.80
CA ASP A 271 -26.08 6.03 -8.40
C ASP A 271 -25.29 7.06 -9.25
N PRO A 272 -25.78 7.40 -10.46
CA PRO A 272 -25.10 8.35 -11.34
C PRO A 272 -25.09 9.78 -10.79
N LEU A 273 -26.03 10.13 -9.90
CA LEU A 273 -26.07 11.42 -9.24
C LEU A 273 -24.90 11.56 -8.28
N TYR A 274 -24.71 10.58 -7.39
CA TYR A 274 -23.59 10.59 -6.44
C TYR A 274 -22.23 10.64 -7.15
N HIS A 275 -22.04 9.88 -8.23
CA HIS A 275 -20.82 9.96 -9.05
C HIS A 275 -20.57 11.38 -9.56
N THR A 276 -21.62 12.06 -10.04
CA THR A 276 -21.53 13.43 -10.57
C THR A 276 -21.25 14.44 -9.47
N VAL A 277 -21.83 14.28 -8.28
CA VAL A 277 -21.56 15.11 -7.10
C VAL A 277 -20.09 14.97 -6.66
N VAL A 278 -19.55 13.76 -6.63
CA VAL A 278 -18.13 13.50 -6.31
C VAL A 278 -17.21 14.16 -7.34
N GLN A 279 -17.48 13.99 -8.64
CA GLN A 279 -16.70 14.64 -9.70
C GLN A 279 -16.77 16.17 -9.58
N ALA A 280 -17.96 16.75 -9.38
CA ALA A 280 -18.13 18.19 -9.25
C ALA A 280 -17.38 18.76 -8.03
N TYR A 281 -17.34 18.01 -6.92
CA TYR A 281 -16.57 18.41 -5.75
C TYR A 281 -15.06 18.37 -6.00
N ILE A 282 -14.54 17.29 -6.60
CA ILE A 282 -13.12 17.19 -6.95
C ILE A 282 -12.73 18.30 -7.95
N ASP A 283 -13.54 18.54 -8.97
CA ASP A 283 -13.35 19.66 -9.90
C ASP A 283 -13.28 21.00 -9.16
N THR A 284 -14.18 21.23 -8.20
CA THR A 284 -14.20 22.46 -7.39
C THR A 284 -12.92 22.59 -6.57
N LEU A 285 -12.45 21.52 -5.93
CA LEU A 285 -11.21 21.54 -5.14
C LEU A 285 -10.01 21.89 -6.02
N LEU A 286 -9.89 21.24 -7.18
CA LEU A 286 -8.79 21.43 -8.12
C LEU A 286 -8.79 22.83 -8.76
N GLN A 287 -9.96 23.30 -9.21
CA GLN A 287 -10.13 24.64 -9.78
C GLN A 287 -9.90 25.78 -8.77
N GLN A 288 -10.21 25.52 -7.50
CA GLN A 288 -9.97 26.50 -6.46
C GLN A 288 -8.51 26.47 -5.98
N GLY A 289 -7.72 25.44 -6.28
CA GLY A 289 -6.33 25.30 -5.85
C GLY A 289 -6.18 24.74 -4.42
N PHE A 290 -7.16 23.98 -3.94
CA PHE A 290 -7.06 23.32 -2.64
C PHE A 290 -6.23 22.05 -2.73
N ASN A 291 -5.27 21.88 -1.84
CA ASN A 291 -4.48 20.66 -1.75
C ASN A 291 -5.37 19.44 -1.45
N PHE A 292 -4.97 18.29 -1.94
CA PHE A 292 -5.76 17.08 -1.91
C PHE A 292 -4.88 15.88 -1.55
N GLU A 293 -5.37 14.97 -0.72
CA GLU A 293 -4.66 13.77 -0.28
C GLU A 293 -5.51 12.54 -0.55
N CYS A 294 -4.95 11.56 -1.27
CA CYS A 294 -5.56 10.24 -1.36
C CYS A 294 -4.50 9.14 -1.38
N PHE A 295 -4.76 8.08 -0.62
CA PHE A 295 -3.93 6.88 -0.61
C PHE A 295 -4.10 6.10 -1.91
N ILE A 296 -3.04 6.04 -2.70
CA ILE A 296 -3.05 5.39 -4.02
C ILE A 296 -3.42 3.89 -3.93
N GLU A 297 -3.11 3.25 -2.81
CA GLU A 297 -3.40 1.84 -2.53
C GLU A 297 -4.88 1.58 -2.17
N GLY A 298 -5.63 2.62 -1.78
CA GLY A 298 -7.02 2.55 -1.33
C GLY A 298 -7.24 1.89 0.04
N GLY A 299 -6.18 1.43 0.71
CA GLY A 299 -6.24 0.86 2.06
C GLY A 299 -4.86 0.55 2.64
N ARG A 300 -4.78 0.33 3.96
CA ARG A 300 -3.52 0.04 4.65
C ARG A 300 -2.94 -1.31 4.19
N SER A 301 -1.64 -1.38 3.94
CA SER A 301 -0.93 -2.63 3.76
C SER A 301 -0.84 -3.39 5.08
N ARG A 302 -1.26 -4.67 5.07
CA ARG A 302 -1.12 -5.56 6.23
C ARG A 302 0.22 -6.31 6.21
N THR A 303 0.90 -6.32 5.07
CA THR A 303 2.12 -7.08 4.86
C THR A 303 3.38 -6.22 4.90
N GLY A 304 3.26 -4.89 4.93
CA GLY A 304 4.38 -3.94 4.91
C GLY A 304 4.83 -3.54 3.50
N LYS A 305 4.35 -4.23 2.46
CA LYS A 305 4.61 -3.93 1.04
C LYS A 305 3.60 -2.93 0.50
N LEU A 306 3.97 -2.19 -0.55
CA LEU A 306 2.98 -1.42 -1.32
C LEU A 306 1.97 -2.36 -1.99
N LEU A 307 0.70 -2.00 -1.92
CA LEU A 307 -0.39 -2.66 -2.62
C LEU A 307 -0.52 -2.14 -4.06
N SER A 308 -1.23 -2.89 -4.90
CA SER A 308 -1.57 -2.43 -6.25
C SER A 308 -2.42 -1.14 -6.21
N PRO A 309 -2.21 -0.22 -7.17
CA PRO A 309 -2.87 1.08 -7.15
C PRO A 309 -4.37 0.94 -7.44
N LYS A 310 -5.19 1.78 -6.81
CA LYS A 310 -6.61 1.91 -7.04
C LYS A 310 -6.89 3.18 -7.83
N PHE A 311 -7.52 3.00 -8.99
CA PHE A 311 -7.69 4.10 -9.94
C PHE A 311 -8.92 4.97 -9.69
N GLY A 312 -9.76 4.67 -8.69
CA GLY A 312 -11.05 5.35 -8.49
C GLY A 312 -10.92 6.87 -8.37
N ILE A 313 -10.20 7.35 -7.35
CA ILE A 313 -9.97 8.80 -7.14
C ILE A 313 -9.08 9.40 -8.24
N LEU A 314 -8.03 8.68 -8.65
CA LEU A 314 -7.15 9.12 -9.73
C LEU A 314 -7.91 9.35 -11.03
N ASN A 315 -8.95 8.57 -11.30
CA ASN A 315 -9.81 8.73 -12.47
C ASN A 315 -10.53 10.08 -12.45
N PHE A 316 -11.09 10.50 -11.31
CA PHE A 316 -11.74 11.81 -11.17
C PHE A 316 -10.76 12.96 -11.44
N ILE A 317 -9.54 12.88 -10.87
CA ILE A 317 -8.49 13.91 -11.03
C ILE A 317 -8.03 13.99 -12.49
N VAL A 318 -7.75 12.84 -13.12
CA VAL A 318 -7.37 12.78 -14.54
C VAL A 318 -8.50 13.28 -15.42
N ASP A 319 -9.76 12.95 -15.11
CA ASP A 319 -10.93 13.47 -15.84
C ASP A 319 -11.05 14.99 -15.75
N SER A 320 -10.76 15.58 -14.59
CA SER A 320 -10.76 17.05 -14.42
C SER A 320 -9.77 17.74 -15.35
N VAL A 321 -8.56 17.18 -15.51
CA VAL A 321 -7.51 17.76 -16.38
C VAL A 321 -7.77 17.45 -17.85
N LEU A 322 -8.12 16.21 -18.20
CA LEU A 322 -8.40 15.80 -19.58
C LEU A 322 -9.57 16.55 -20.21
N SER A 323 -10.59 16.88 -19.41
CA SER A 323 -11.76 17.63 -19.86
C SER A 323 -11.53 19.14 -19.96
N GLY A 324 -10.36 19.64 -19.54
CA GLY A 324 -10.07 21.06 -19.48
C GLY A 324 -10.79 21.82 -18.36
N ARG A 325 -11.55 21.14 -17.48
CA ARG A 325 -12.18 21.78 -16.31
C ARG A 325 -11.15 22.30 -15.33
N THR A 326 -9.99 21.65 -15.25
CA THR A 326 -8.83 22.10 -14.48
C THR A 326 -7.65 22.23 -15.44
N GLU A 327 -6.94 23.35 -15.40
CA GLU A 327 -5.78 23.56 -16.27
C GLU A 327 -4.66 22.57 -15.96
N ASP A 328 -4.26 22.46 -14.69
CA ASP A 328 -3.22 21.53 -14.26
C ASP A 328 -3.33 21.22 -12.77
N THR A 329 -2.59 20.21 -12.32
CA THR A 329 -2.50 19.78 -10.94
C THR A 329 -1.13 19.18 -10.71
N ILE A 330 -0.53 19.42 -9.55
CA ILE A 330 0.80 18.93 -9.21
C ILE A 330 0.68 17.61 -8.46
N ILE A 331 1.32 16.55 -8.94
CA ILE A 331 1.39 15.26 -8.26
C ILE A 331 2.60 15.24 -7.33
N CYS A 332 2.39 14.85 -6.07
CA CYS A 332 3.45 14.69 -5.08
C CYS A 332 3.37 13.29 -4.45
N PRO A 333 4.17 12.31 -4.91
CA PRO A 333 4.32 11.02 -4.25
C PRO A 333 4.94 11.17 -2.85
N VAL A 334 4.41 10.45 -1.86
CA VAL A 334 4.89 10.52 -0.47
C VAL A 334 5.16 9.12 0.09
N SER A 335 6.35 8.93 0.64
CA SER A 335 6.74 7.69 1.31
C SER A 335 6.72 7.88 2.82
N THR A 336 6.07 6.98 3.54
CA THR A 336 6.04 6.96 5.01
C THR A 336 6.57 5.64 5.53
N GLN A 337 7.56 5.71 6.42
CA GLN A 337 8.21 4.56 7.03
C GLN A 337 8.25 4.70 8.56
N TYR A 338 8.29 3.54 9.24
CA TYR A 338 8.14 3.46 10.69
C TYR A 338 9.21 2.57 11.28
N ASP A 339 9.68 2.96 12.46
CA ASP A 339 10.42 2.05 13.34
C ASP A 339 9.52 0.93 13.88
N LYS A 340 8.29 1.26 14.27
CA LYS A 340 7.27 0.29 14.71
C LYS A 340 5.87 0.77 14.35
N VAL A 341 5.09 -0.09 13.71
CA VAL A 341 3.67 0.17 13.43
C VAL A 341 2.85 -0.41 14.57
N ILE A 342 1.94 0.39 15.13
CA ILE A 342 1.13 -0.03 16.28
C ILE A 342 0.15 -1.15 15.92
N GLU A 343 -0.43 -1.11 14.73
CA GLU A 343 -1.44 -2.06 14.27
C GLU A 343 -0.87 -3.41 13.80
N THR A 344 0.45 -3.65 13.87
CA THR A 344 1.01 -4.89 13.32
C THR A 344 0.47 -6.15 14.01
N GLU A 345 0.20 -6.12 15.32
CA GLU A 345 -0.39 -7.28 16.02
C GLU A 345 -1.79 -7.63 15.47
N SER A 346 -2.61 -6.62 15.17
CA SER A 346 -3.95 -6.82 14.62
C SER A 346 -3.90 -7.27 13.16
N TYR A 347 -2.94 -6.77 12.37
CA TYR A 347 -2.72 -7.21 10.99
C TYR A 347 -2.43 -8.70 10.88
N ILE A 348 -1.62 -9.27 11.77
CA ILE A 348 -1.32 -10.72 11.74
C ILE A 348 -2.58 -11.53 11.99
N SER A 349 -3.38 -11.13 12.97
CA SER A 349 -4.63 -11.81 13.27
C SER A 349 -5.57 -11.80 12.06
N GLU A 350 -5.70 -10.65 11.38
CA GLU A 350 -6.43 -10.52 10.11
C GLU A 350 -5.88 -11.47 9.02
N LEU A 351 -4.54 -11.50 8.85
CA LEU A 351 -3.86 -12.34 7.84
C LEU A 351 -3.98 -13.84 8.12
N LEU A 352 -4.17 -14.24 9.38
CA LEU A 352 -4.42 -15.63 9.81
C LEU A 352 -5.91 -16.03 9.78
N GLY A 353 -6.75 -15.19 9.19
CA GLY A 353 -8.16 -15.48 8.90
C GLY A 353 -9.13 -15.02 9.98
N GLN A 354 -8.66 -14.38 11.06
CA GLN A 354 -9.56 -13.80 12.04
C GLN A 354 -10.36 -12.67 11.39
N PRO A 355 -11.66 -12.50 11.76
CA PRO A 355 -12.45 -11.40 11.25
C PRO A 355 -11.74 -10.07 11.50
N LYS A 356 -11.76 -9.19 10.50
CA LYS A 356 -11.22 -7.84 10.62
C LYS A 356 -11.80 -7.18 11.87
N GLN A 357 -10.96 -6.95 12.86
CA GLN A 357 -11.36 -6.17 14.02
C GLN A 357 -11.62 -4.76 13.53
N LYS A 358 -12.76 -4.19 13.92
CA LYS A 358 -13.05 -2.77 13.68
C LYS A 358 -12.21 -1.95 14.65
N GLU A 359 -10.90 -1.99 14.51
CA GLU A 359 -10.04 -1.05 15.22
C GLU A 359 -10.37 0.33 14.68
N ASN A 360 -11.01 1.14 15.52
CA ASN A 360 -11.35 2.49 15.18
C ASN A 360 -10.22 3.40 15.64
N LEU A 361 -10.00 4.50 14.91
CA LEU A 361 -9.20 5.64 15.36
C LEU A 361 -9.55 6.06 16.81
N SER A 362 -10.80 5.89 17.25
CA SER A 362 -11.22 6.13 18.63
C SER A 362 -10.55 5.21 19.65
N ASP A 363 -10.29 3.95 19.30
CA ASP A 363 -9.67 2.96 20.17
C ASP A 363 -8.18 3.30 20.34
N PHE A 364 -7.54 3.79 19.28
CA PHE A 364 -6.21 4.39 19.35
C PHE A 364 -6.18 5.62 20.27
N LEU A 365 -7.09 6.58 20.07
CA LEU A 365 -7.12 7.83 20.84
C LEU A 365 -7.50 7.63 22.32
N SER A 366 -8.30 6.61 22.64
CA SER A 366 -8.78 6.32 23.99
C SER A 366 -7.88 5.39 24.80
N SER A 367 -6.92 4.72 24.15
CA SER A 367 -6.01 3.81 24.83
C SER A 367 -5.00 4.58 25.69
N SER A 368 -5.16 4.51 27.01
CA SER A 368 -4.24 5.11 27.99
C SER A 368 -2.80 4.59 27.86
N SER A 369 -2.63 3.41 27.25
CA SER A 369 -1.33 2.80 26.95
C SER A 369 -0.54 3.52 25.85
N VAL A 370 -1.20 4.26 24.94
CA VAL A 370 -0.55 4.97 23.83
C VAL A 370 0.46 6.01 24.32
N LEU A 371 0.24 6.56 25.52
CA LEU A 371 1.12 7.52 26.16
C LEU A 371 2.42 6.89 26.71
N SER A 372 2.49 5.56 26.79
CA SER A 372 3.64 4.79 27.26
C SER A 372 4.38 4.03 26.15
N LEU A 373 3.87 4.08 24.92
CA LEU A 373 4.46 3.37 23.79
C LEU A 373 5.77 4.01 23.36
N LYS A 374 6.78 3.19 23.12
CA LYS A 374 8.05 3.59 22.51
C LYS A 374 8.12 3.05 21.08
N LEU A 375 7.40 3.67 20.14
CA LEU A 375 7.31 3.17 18.76
C LEU A 375 8.47 3.62 17.84
N GLY A 376 9.44 4.37 18.37
CA GLY A 376 10.56 4.90 17.61
C GLY A 376 10.20 6.16 16.83
N ARG A 377 10.72 6.28 15.60
CA ARG A 377 10.52 7.43 14.69
C ARG A 377 9.58 7.10 13.53
N VAL A 378 8.94 8.15 12.99
CA VAL A 378 8.25 8.12 11.69
C VAL A 378 9.12 8.90 10.70
N ASP A 379 9.36 8.34 9.52
CA ASP A 379 10.12 8.98 8.45
C ASP A 379 9.21 9.25 7.26
N VAL A 380 9.12 10.51 6.84
CA VAL A 380 8.28 10.95 5.72
C VAL A 380 9.14 11.61 4.65
N ARG A 381 9.05 11.11 3.42
CA ARG A 381 9.79 11.60 2.25
C ARG A 381 8.89 12.02 1.13
N PHE A 382 9.29 13.10 0.47
CA PHE A 382 8.58 13.66 -0.68
C PHE A 382 9.41 13.46 -1.93
N HIS A 383 8.85 12.72 -2.89
CA HIS A 383 9.43 12.71 -4.24
C HIS A 383 9.31 14.11 -4.87
N GLU A 384 10.11 14.38 -5.89
CA GLU A 384 9.98 15.60 -6.68
C GLU A 384 8.55 15.73 -7.23
N PRO A 385 7.82 16.82 -6.91
CA PRO A 385 6.48 17.03 -7.44
C PRO A 385 6.51 17.40 -8.92
N TRP A 386 5.51 16.96 -9.68
CA TRP A 386 5.48 17.14 -11.15
C TRP A 386 4.09 17.45 -11.71
N SER A 387 4.02 18.06 -12.89
CA SER A 387 2.77 18.47 -13.56
C SER A 387 1.99 17.28 -14.13
N LEU A 388 0.73 17.13 -13.72
CA LEU A 388 -0.16 16.10 -14.26
C LEU A 388 -0.47 16.38 -15.74
N ARG A 389 -0.67 17.64 -16.13
CA ARG A 389 -0.93 18.02 -17.53
C ARG A 389 0.23 17.62 -18.42
N GLU A 390 1.46 17.89 -17.99
CA GLU A 390 2.66 17.51 -18.76
C GLU A 390 2.75 15.99 -18.92
N PHE A 391 2.54 15.23 -17.84
CA PHE A 391 2.49 13.77 -17.91
C PHE A 391 1.43 13.27 -18.90
N LEU A 392 0.22 13.83 -18.87
CA LEU A 392 -0.86 13.45 -19.78
C LEU A 392 -0.51 13.74 -21.24
N ASN A 393 0.06 14.91 -21.54
CA ASN A 393 0.53 15.27 -22.88
C ASN A 393 1.58 14.26 -23.40
N GLN A 394 2.54 13.87 -22.56
CA GLN A 394 3.55 12.87 -22.90
C GLN A 394 2.91 11.50 -23.20
N GLN A 395 1.93 11.07 -22.41
CA GLN A 395 1.24 9.79 -22.66
C GLN A 395 0.38 9.82 -23.93
N LEU A 396 -0.29 10.93 -24.21
CA LEU A 396 -1.09 11.09 -25.43
C LEU A 396 -0.22 11.10 -26.68
N SER A 397 0.93 11.77 -26.62
CA SER A 397 1.94 11.74 -27.69
C SER A 397 2.40 10.32 -28.00
N ARG A 398 2.69 9.52 -26.95
CA ARG A 398 3.06 8.09 -27.10
C ARG A 398 1.94 7.22 -27.69
N LEU A 399 0.69 7.63 -27.54
CA LEU A 399 -0.48 6.96 -28.11
C LEU A 399 -0.84 7.48 -29.51
N ASN A 400 -0.02 8.35 -30.11
CA ASN A 400 -0.31 9.05 -31.38
C ASN A 400 -1.63 9.83 -31.35
N GLN A 401 -2.02 10.33 -30.17
CA GLN A 401 -3.26 11.05 -29.94
C GLN A 401 -3.08 12.58 -30.02
N GLY A 402 -1.90 13.11 -30.39
CA GLY A 402 -1.66 14.57 -30.39
C GLY A 402 -1.79 15.20 -29.00
N ASP A 403 -1.86 16.53 -28.94
CA ASP A 403 -1.96 17.29 -27.68
C ASP A 403 -3.38 17.28 -27.09
N LEU A 404 -3.48 17.65 -25.80
CA LEU A 404 -4.76 17.82 -25.10
C LEU A 404 -5.62 18.90 -25.76
N ASP A 405 -6.69 18.47 -26.44
CA ASP A 405 -7.77 19.32 -26.92
C ASP A 405 -9.02 19.13 -26.04
N ALA A 406 -9.68 20.22 -25.64
CA ALA A 406 -10.72 20.24 -24.61
C ALA A 406 -11.96 19.38 -24.95
N ASN A 407 -12.14 19.01 -26.22
CA ASN A 407 -13.25 18.20 -26.69
C ASN A 407 -12.89 16.73 -27.01
N LYS A 408 -11.65 16.30 -26.74
CA LYS A 408 -11.22 14.95 -27.13
C LYS A 408 -11.69 13.89 -26.13
N LYS A 409 -12.67 13.07 -26.54
CA LYS A 409 -13.07 11.89 -25.77
C LYS A 409 -12.10 10.73 -26.04
N LEU A 410 -11.26 10.44 -25.05
CA LEU A 410 -10.41 9.24 -25.05
C LEU A 410 -11.25 7.96 -24.94
N ALA A 411 -10.84 6.92 -25.65
CA ALA A 411 -11.46 5.62 -25.47
C ALA A 411 -11.17 5.11 -24.04
N GLN A 412 -12.13 4.38 -23.46
CA GLN A 412 -12.01 3.87 -22.09
C GLN A 412 -10.76 2.98 -21.90
N THR A 413 -10.36 2.26 -22.94
CA THR A 413 -9.16 1.41 -22.96
C THR A 413 -7.87 2.23 -22.86
N GLU A 414 -7.78 3.35 -23.57
CA GLU A 414 -6.63 4.25 -23.59
C GLU A 414 -6.48 4.96 -22.26
N LYS A 415 -7.59 5.50 -21.74
CA LYS A 415 -7.64 6.10 -20.42
C LYS A 415 -7.25 5.11 -19.32
N GLY A 416 -7.71 3.87 -19.42
CA GLY A 416 -7.30 2.79 -18.50
C GLY A 416 -5.78 2.52 -18.54
N ARG A 417 -5.14 2.61 -19.71
CA ARG A 417 -3.67 2.49 -19.84
C ARG A 417 -2.95 3.68 -19.20
N ILE A 418 -3.44 4.90 -19.40
CA ILE A 418 -2.88 6.12 -18.79
C ILE A 418 -2.98 6.04 -17.26
N LEU A 419 -4.16 5.70 -16.72
CA LEU A 419 -4.37 5.55 -15.28
C LEU A 419 -3.47 4.48 -14.66
N ARG A 420 -3.30 3.34 -15.35
CA ARG A 420 -2.38 2.30 -14.90
C ARG A 420 -0.94 2.81 -14.86
N THR A 421 -0.51 3.50 -15.91
CA THR A 421 0.85 4.06 -16.00
C THR A 421 1.09 5.10 -14.91
N LEU A 422 0.13 6.00 -14.68
CA LEU A 422 0.13 6.98 -13.60
C LEU A 422 0.28 6.28 -12.24
N GLY A 423 -0.58 5.30 -11.97
CA GLY A 423 -0.61 4.63 -10.68
C GLY A 423 0.69 3.90 -10.35
N TYR A 424 1.24 3.15 -11.31
CA TYR A 424 2.50 2.44 -11.11
C TYR A 424 3.72 3.36 -11.09
N ARG A 425 3.70 4.48 -11.83
CA ARG A 425 4.75 5.52 -11.73
C ARG A 425 4.82 6.07 -10.31
N VAL A 426 3.69 6.48 -9.75
CA VAL A 426 3.62 7.02 -8.38
C VAL A 426 4.10 5.99 -7.36
N LEU A 427 3.72 4.71 -7.49
CA LEU A 427 4.22 3.66 -6.59
C LEU A 427 5.73 3.44 -6.71
N SER A 428 6.30 3.55 -7.91
CA SER A 428 7.75 3.52 -8.12
C SER A 428 8.41 4.70 -7.40
N GLU A 429 7.90 5.92 -7.62
CA GLU A 429 8.43 7.15 -7.02
C GLU A 429 8.36 7.14 -5.48
N ILE A 430 7.34 6.50 -4.90
CA ILE A 430 7.25 6.24 -3.44
C ILE A 430 8.37 5.31 -2.96
N ASN A 431 8.68 4.26 -3.70
CA ASN A 431 9.79 3.34 -3.38
C ASN A 431 11.14 4.05 -3.53
N ASP A 432 11.33 4.87 -4.56
CA ASP A 432 12.59 5.56 -4.86
C ASP A 432 13.03 6.52 -3.75
N VAL A 433 12.07 7.10 -3.02
CA VAL A 433 12.35 7.96 -1.85
C VAL A 433 12.18 7.25 -0.51
N SER A 434 11.88 5.95 -0.49
CA SER A 434 11.68 5.18 0.74
C SER A 434 12.97 5.02 1.54
N VAL A 435 12.88 5.19 2.86
CA VAL A 435 14.00 5.03 3.80
C VAL A 435 13.91 3.68 4.54
N MET A 436 14.98 2.90 4.50
CA MET A 436 15.11 1.64 5.23
C MET A 436 15.44 1.92 6.69
N MET A 437 14.50 1.59 7.57
CA MET A 437 14.59 1.82 9.02
C MET A 437 15.35 0.68 9.70
N PRO A 438 16.10 0.91 10.80
CA PRO A 438 16.88 -0.15 11.42
C PRO A 438 16.09 -1.33 11.95
N PRO A 439 14.88 -1.17 12.55
CA PRO A 439 14.05 -2.31 12.90
C PRO A 439 13.74 -3.21 11.69
N ALA A 440 13.56 -2.62 10.51
CA ALA A 440 13.40 -3.36 9.26
C ALA A 440 14.66 -4.08 8.82
N LEU A 441 15.82 -3.42 8.88
CA LEU A 441 17.08 -4.04 8.52
C LEU A 441 17.46 -5.18 9.49
N VAL A 442 17.37 -4.95 10.80
CA VAL A 442 17.64 -5.96 11.84
C VAL A 442 16.65 -7.13 11.75
N GLY A 443 15.35 -6.84 11.59
CA GLY A 443 14.33 -7.87 11.41
C GLY A 443 14.60 -8.74 10.18
N THR A 444 15.11 -8.15 9.11
CA THR A 444 15.48 -8.86 7.88
C THR A 444 16.66 -9.78 8.10
N VAL A 445 17.73 -9.28 8.70
CA VAL A 445 18.90 -10.11 9.03
C VAL A 445 18.45 -11.30 9.88
N LEU A 446 17.67 -11.08 10.94
CA LEU A 446 17.17 -12.17 11.79
C LEU A 446 16.30 -13.21 11.06
N LEU A 447 15.59 -12.83 10.00
CA LEU A 447 14.77 -13.75 9.21
C LEU A 447 15.53 -14.45 8.07
N THR A 448 16.69 -13.93 7.67
CA THR A 448 17.48 -14.40 6.52
C THR A 448 18.70 -15.23 6.92
N LEU A 449 18.86 -15.56 8.20
CA LEU A 449 19.93 -16.43 8.68
C LEU A 449 19.49 -17.91 8.74
N ARG A 450 20.43 -18.82 8.46
CA ARG A 450 20.23 -20.28 8.53
C ARG A 450 20.23 -20.86 9.95
N GLY A 451 20.68 -20.09 10.94
CA GLY A 451 20.86 -20.52 12.33
C GLY A 451 19.63 -20.37 13.23
N ARG A 452 19.76 -20.79 14.50
CA ARG A 452 18.74 -20.61 15.55
C ARG A 452 18.72 -19.20 16.14
N GLY A 453 19.81 -18.46 15.96
CA GLY A 453 20.01 -17.11 16.44
C GLY A 453 21.34 -16.56 15.92
N VAL A 454 21.65 -15.34 16.30
CA VAL A 454 22.84 -14.60 15.87
C VAL A 454 23.45 -13.83 17.04
N GLY A 455 24.77 -13.86 17.16
CA GLY A 455 25.50 -13.03 18.10
C GLY A 455 25.44 -11.55 17.74
N LYS A 456 25.69 -10.67 18.71
CA LYS A 456 25.68 -9.21 18.48
C LYS A 456 26.68 -8.77 17.40
N GLY A 457 27.89 -9.34 17.43
CA GLY A 457 28.95 -8.98 16.47
C GLY A 457 28.59 -9.36 15.03
N GLU A 458 28.08 -10.58 14.83
CA GLU A 458 27.63 -11.04 13.51
C GLU A 458 26.40 -10.25 13.04
N LEU A 459 25.48 -9.90 13.94
CA LEU A 459 24.32 -9.06 13.61
C LEU A 459 24.76 -7.68 13.09
N CYS A 460 25.75 -7.05 13.72
CA CYS A 460 26.31 -5.77 13.26
C CYS A 460 26.96 -5.92 11.89
N ARG A 461 27.84 -6.92 11.70
CA ARG A 461 28.52 -7.18 10.42
C ARG A 461 27.52 -7.35 9.27
N ARG A 462 26.44 -8.09 9.53
CA ARG A 462 25.37 -8.33 8.55
C ARG A 462 24.55 -7.08 8.26
N LEU A 463 24.30 -6.28 9.28
CA LEU A 463 23.60 -5.02 9.13
C LEU A 463 24.40 -4.06 8.27
N ASP A 464 25.71 -3.95 8.49
CA ASP A 464 26.62 -3.12 7.68
C ASP A 464 26.60 -3.56 6.21
N TRP A 465 26.79 -4.86 5.96
CA TRP A 465 26.68 -5.42 4.61
C TRP A 465 25.33 -5.09 3.94
N LEU A 466 24.22 -5.28 4.66
CA LEU A 466 22.89 -4.99 4.14
C LEU A 466 22.70 -3.49 3.84
N CYS A 467 23.21 -2.61 4.70
CA CYS A 467 23.17 -1.17 4.47
C CYS A 467 23.92 -0.80 3.19
N ASP A 468 25.09 -1.40 2.95
CA ASP A 468 25.87 -1.17 1.73
C ASP A 468 25.16 -1.71 0.49
N ARG A 469 24.50 -2.87 0.58
CA ARG A 469 23.66 -3.39 -0.51
C ARG A 469 22.48 -2.47 -0.80
N VAL A 470 21.81 -1.93 0.23
CA VAL A 470 20.72 -0.97 0.06
C VAL A 470 21.21 0.28 -0.69
N ARG A 471 22.34 0.86 -0.26
CA ARG A 471 22.95 2.04 -0.91
C ARG A 471 23.37 1.76 -2.35
N ALA A 472 23.97 0.60 -2.61
CA ALA A 472 24.37 0.19 -3.96
C ALA A 472 23.18 0.05 -4.92
N LYS A 473 21.98 -0.22 -4.40
CA LYS A 473 20.71 -0.22 -5.16
C LYS A 473 20.06 1.15 -5.29
N GLY A 474 20.70 2.22 -4.83
CA GLY A 474 20.11 3.57 -4.79
C GLY A 474 19.07 3.74 -3.67
N GLY A 475 18.91 2.74 -2.80
CA GLY A 475 18.04 2.81 -1.64
C GLY A 475 18.65 3.68 -0.54
N ARG A 476 17.78 4.22 0.32
CA ARG A 476 18.18 5.10 1.43
C ARG A 476 18.16 4.33 2.73
N VAL A 477 19.17 4.53 3.57
CA VAL A 477 19.19 3.99 4.95
C VAL A 477 18.97 5.14 5.91
N ALA A 478 18.13 4.92 6.90
CA ALA A 478 17.85 5.88 7.97
C ALA A 478 19.13 6.40 8.63
N HIS A 479 19.33 7.72 8.68
CA HIS A 479 20.50 8.29 9.32
C HIS A 479 20.33 8.34 10.85
N PHE A 480 21.23 7.69 11.59
CA PHE A 480 21.29 7.72 13.06
C PHE A 480 22.40 8.65 13.59
N TYR A 481 22.54 9.85 13.03
CA TYR A 481 23.53 10.84 13.49
C TYR A 481 24.94 10.25 13.68
N ARG A 482 25.39 9.42 12.72
CA ARG A 482 26.72 8.76 12.75
C ARG A 482 26.94 7.84 13.97
N SER A 483 25.88 7.38 14.60
CA SER A 483 26.00 6.38 15.68
C SER A 483 26.64 5.10 15.12
N PRO A 484 27.59 4.48 15.86
CA PRO A 484 28.12 3.17 15.49
C PRO A 484 26.99 2.17 15.27
N THR A 485 27.18 1.25 14.31
CA THR A 485 26.19 0.21 13.96
C THR A 485 25.70 -0.54 15.20
N ASP A 486 26.59 -0.80 16.15
CA ASP A 486 26.25 -1.45 17.42
C ASP A 486 25.14 -0.72 18.21
N GLN A 487 25.21 0.61 18.30
CA GLN A 487 24.18 1.42 18.97
C GLN A 487 22.88 1.51 18.16
N VAL A 488 22.97 1.39 16.83
CA VAL A 488 21.80 1.34 15.95
C VAL A 488 21.08 0.00 16.14
N VAL A 489 21.83 -1.10 16.22
CA VAL A 489 21.31 -2.44 16.53
C VAL A 489 20.62 -2.45 17.90
N ASP A 490 21.25 -1.92 18.95
CA ASP A 490 20.65 -1.88 20.29
C ASP A 490 19.30 -1.14 20.29
N ARG A 491 19.25 0.05 19.68
CA ARG A 491 18.00 0.82 19.56
C ARG A 491 16.94 0.09 18.74
N ALA A 492 17.33 -0.57 17.66
CA ALA A 492 16.40 -1.36 16.84
C ALA A 492 15.81 -2.53 17.64
N LEU A 493 16.64 -3.24 18.39
CA LEU A 493 16.23 -4.35 19.26
C LEU A 493 15.30 -3.87 20.38
N ASP A 494 15.57 -2.71 20.99
CA ASP A 494 14.70 -2.09 22.00
C ASP A 494 13.31 -1.75 21.45
N VAL A 495 13.25 -1.19 20.23
CA VAL A 495 11.99 -0.87 19.56
C VAL A 495 11.21 -2.14 19.20
N LEU A 496 11.88 -3.13 18.61
CA LEU A 496 11.27 -4.42 18.26
C LEU A 496 10.70 -5.09 19.53
N GLY A 497 11.48 -5.08 20.61
CA GLY A 497 11.10 -5.56 21.92
C GLY A 497 11.01 -7.09 22.03
N PRO A 498 10.81 -7.60 23.25
CA PRO A 498 10.94 -9.03 23.57
C PRO A 498 9.87 -9.93 22.93
N LYS A 499 8.73 -9.35 22.51
CA LYS A 499 7.69 -10.09 21.78
C LYS A 499 8.13 -10.48 20.37
N LEU A 500 9.00 -9.68 19.75
CA LEU A 500 9.47 -9.90 18.38
C LEU A 500 10.84 -10.56 18.34
N VAL A 501 11.75 -10.09 19.18
CA VAL A 501 13.14 -10.55 19.22
C VAL A 501 13.49 -10.97 20.64
N GLY A 502 13.87 -12.23 20.80
CA GLY A 502 14.32 -12.82 22.05
C GLY A 502 15.83 -12.75 22.16
N VAL A 503 16.33 -12.76 23.40
CA VAL A 503 17.76 -12.83 23.72
C VAL A 503 18.01 -14.02 24.64
N ILE A 504 19.05 -14.81 24.35
CA ILE A 504 19.51 -15.88 25.23
C ILE A 504 20.70 -15.36 26.04
N PRO A 505 20.53 -15.09 27.35
CA PRO A 505 21.63 -14.66 28.22
C PRO A 505 22.52 -15.84 28.63
N GLY A 506 23.70 -15.54 29.19
CA GLY A 506 24.60 -16.56 29.76
C GLY A 506 25.39 -17.40 28.74
N LEU A 507 25.36 -17.02 27.46
CA LEU A 507 26.22 -17.55 26.41
C LEU A 507 27.52 -16.74 26.30
N ALA A 508 28.50 -17.22 25.54
CA ALA A 508 29.75 -16.52 25.29
C ALA A 508 29.54 -15.10 24.70
N GLU A 509 28.47 -14.93 23.93
CA GLU A 509 27.94 -13.64 23.52
C GLU A 509 26.40 -13.66 23.56
N PRO A 510 25.73 -12.52 23.86
CA PRO A 510 24.28 -12.42 23.73
C PRO A 510 23.82 -12.83 22.33
N THR A 511 22.94 -13.84 22.28
CA THR A 511 22.42 -14.38 21.02
C THR A 511 20.97 -14.00 20.85
N TYR A 512 20.67 -13.33 19.74
CA TYR A 512 19.34 -12.84 19.40
C TYR A 512 18.64 -13.79 18.42
N TYR A 513 17.32 -13.94 18.54
CA TYR A 513 16.52 -14.76 17.64
C TYR A 513 15.12 -14.18 17.44
N ALA A 514 14.52 -14.47 16.28
CA ALA A 514 13.15 -14.07 15.99
C ALA A 514 12.16 -14.94 16.78
N VAL A 515 11.40 -14.32 17.69
CA VAL A 515 10.33 -14.95 18.48
C VAL A 515 9.08 -15.07 17.63
N ASP A 516 8.55 -13.95 17.16
CA ASP A 516 7.44 -13.92 16.20
C ASP A 516 7.95 -13.62 14.79
N ARG A 517 8.29 -14.69 14.07
CA ARG A 517 8.80 -14.60 12.69
C ARG A 517 7.76 -13.99 11.74
N PHE A 518 6.48 -14.29 11.96
CA PHE A 518 5.40 -13.80 11.10
C PHE A 518 5.25 -12.29 11.28
N GLN A 519 5.24 -11.79 12.51
CA GLN A 519 5.20 -10.35 12.76
C GLN A 519 6.44 -9.64 12.23
N LEU A 520 7.62 -10.23 12.46
CA LEU A 520 8.89 -9.67 12.01
C LEU A 520 8.96 -9.57 10.47
N SER A 521 8.25 -10.47 9.76
CA SER A 521 8.15 -10.46 8.30
C SER A 521 7.55 -9.16 7.74
N PHE A 522 6.68 -8.48 8.49
CA PHE A 522 6.14 -7.17 8.12
C PHE A 522 7.26 -6.16 7.86
N TYR A 523 8.28 -6.17 8.72
CA TYR A 523 9.43 -5.28 8.63
C TYR A 523 10.38 -5.70 7.51
N ARG A 524 10.63 -7.01 7.35
CA ARG A 524 11.39 -7.54 6.19
C ARG A 524 10.76 -7.12 4.87
N ASN A 525 9.44 -7.16 4.79
CA ASN A 525 8.72 -6.85 3.57
C ASN A 525 8.86 -5.36 3.13
N MET A 526 9.25 -4.46 4.03
CA MET A 526 9.48 -3.05 3.70
C MET A 526 10.68 -2.82 2.76
N LEU A 527 11.65 -3.74 2.70
CA LEU A 527 12.84 -3.60 1.84
C LEU A 527 12.85 -4.52 0.61
N ILE A 528 11.94 -5.50 0.52
CA ILE A 528 12.00 -6.55 -0.52
C ILE A 528 12.01 -5.95 -1.93
N HIS A 529 11.34 -4.81 -2.13
CA HIS A 529 11.27 -4.13 -3.42
C HIS A 529 12.65 -3.77 -4.00
N LEU A 530 13.68 -3.56 -3.16
CA LEU A 530 15.05 -3.25 -3.62
C LEU A 530 15.79 -4.48 -4.17
N PHE A 531 15.39 -5.69 -3.77
CA PHE A 531 16.14 -6.93 -4.02
C PHE A 531 15.31 -7.99 -4.73
N ILE A 532 14.12 -7.62 -5.24
CA ILE A 532 13.18 -8.60 -5.80
C ILE A 532 13.79 -9.30 -7.03
N THR A 533 14.51 -8.57 -7.87
CA THR A 533 15.13 -9.12 -9.07
C THR A 533 16.26 -10.10 -8.74
N GLU A 534 17.11 -9.76 -7.75
CA GLU A 534 18.19 -10.60 -7.24
C GLU A 534 17.62 -11.87 -6.61
N ALA A 535 16.52 -11.73 -5.85
CA ALA A 535 15.80 -12.84 -5.25
C ALA A 535 15.24 -13.80 -6.31
N LEU A 536 14.65 -13.28 -7.40
CA LEU A 536 14.15 -14.10 -8.50
C LEU A 536 15.27 -14.89 -9.18
N VAL A 537 16.39 -14.24 -9.52
CA VAL A 537 17.54 -14.92 -10.14
C VAL A 537 18.12 -15.97 -9.19
N SER A 538 18.31 -15.61 -7.91
CA SER A 538 18.89 -16.51 -6.91
C SER A 538 18.04 -17.75 -6.68
N VAL A 539 16.72 -17.59 -6.55
CA VAL A 539 15.79 -18.72 -6.43
C VAL A 539 15.72 -19.54 -7.71
N ALA A 540 15.75 -18.93 -8.89
CA ALA A 540 15.77 -19.67 -10.14
C ALA A 540 17.03 -20.56 -10.25
N MET A 541 18.19 -20.06 -9.81
CA MET A 541 19.41 -20.87 -9.67
C MET A 541 19.28 -21.97 -8.60
N TYR A 542 18.47 -21.74 -7.55
CA TYR A 542 18.26 -22.70 -6.46
C TYR A 542 17.74 -24.04 -6.95
N THR A 543 17.01 -24.07 -8.08
CA THR A 543 16.51 -25.29 -8.73
C THR A 543 17.62 -26.32 -9.00
N LYS A 544 18.84 -25.87 -9.32
CA LYS A 544 20.04 -26.70 -9.52
C LYS A 544 20.90 -26.79 -8.27
N ILE A 545 21.11 -25.67 -7.56
CA ILE A 545 21.98 -25.62 -6.37
C ILE A 545 21.48 -26.57 -5.26
N LYS A 546 20.17 -26.71 -5.10
CA LYS A 546 19.58 -27.59 -4.06
C LYS A 546 19.86 -29.07 -4.28
N GLN A 547 20.07 -29.50 -5.53
CA GLN A 547 20.34 -30.90 -5.87
C GLN A 547 21.66 -31.42 -5.26
N GLY A 548 22.56 -30.52 -4.85
CA GLY A 548 23.84 -30.87 -4.26
C GLY A 548 24.86 -31.36 -5.30
N GLY A 549 25.89 -32.08 -4.85
CA GLY A 549 27.03 -32.49 -5.70
C GLY A 549 28.08 -31.39 -5.90
N GLY A 550 29.06 -31.65 -6.76
CA GLY A 550 30.15 -30.70 -7.06
C GLY A 550 29.69 -29.47 -7.86
N PRO A 551 30.54 -28.44 -8.04
CA PRO A 551 30.19 -27.20 -8.73
C PRO A 551 29.55 -27.39 -10.11
N ALA A 552 30.04 -28.35 -10.89
CA ALA A 552 29.52 -28.68 -12.22
C ALA A 552 28.06 -29.14 -12.24
N ASN A 553 27.54 -29.68 -11.13
CA ASN A 553 26.14 -30.10 -10.98
C ASN A 553 25.23 -28.96 -10.48
N GLN A 554 25.82 -27.86 -10.00
CA GLN A 554 25.13 -26.71 -9.43
C GLN A 554 25.09 -25.50 -10.38
N ARG A 555 25.49 -25.68 -11.64
CA ARG A 555 25.38 -24.67 -12.70
C ARG A 555 24.05 -24.79 -13.44
N ILE A 556 23.48 -23.68 -13.85
CA ILE A 556 22.26 -23.59 -14.66
C ILE A 556 22.60 -22.99 -16.02
N THR A 557 21.98 -23.47 -17.10
CA THR A 557 22.12 -22.83 -18.43
C THR A 557 21.40 -21.50 -18.43
N TYR A 558 21.89 -20.53 -19.21
CA TYR A 558 21.25 -19.21 -19.31
C TYR A 558 19.79 -19.29 -19.77
N GLU A 559 19.48 -20.18 -20.72
CA GLU A 559 18.12 -20.40 -21.20
C GLU A 559 17.20 -20.94 -20.10
N ALA A 560 17.64 -21.95 -19.34
CA ALA A 560 16.85 -22.50 -18.24
C ALA A 560 16.65 -21.47 -17.12
N LEU A 561 17.67 -20.67 -16.83
CA LEU A 561 17.59 -19.57 -15.87
C LEU A 561 16.54 -18.54 -16.32
N ARG A 562 16.60 -18.11 -17.58
CA ARG A 562 15.64 -17.16 -18.16
C ARG A 562 14.21 -17.68 -18.11
N ASN A 563 13.99 -18.94 -18.46
CA ASN A 563 12.66 -19.55 -18.42
C ASN A 563 12.11 -19.59 -17.00
N GLN A 564 12.94 -19.95 -16.01
CA GLN A 564 12.53 -20.00 -14.62
C GLN A 564 12.29 -18.60 -14.02
N VAL A 565 13.14 -17.62 -14.33
CA VAL A 565 12.95 -16.22 -13.92
C VAL A 565 11.67 -15.64 -14.54
N SER A 566 11.38 -15.95 -15.81
CA SER A 566 10.14 -15.55 -16.49
C SER A 566 8.92 -16.15 -15.81
N PHE A 567 8.96 -17.45 -15.50
CA PHE A 567 7.89 -18.11 -14.76
C PHE A 567 7.64 -17.45 -13.40
N LEU A 568 8.68 -17.25 -12.60
CA LEU A 568 8.55 -16.65 -11.26
C LEU A 568 8.10 -15.18 -11.32
N SER A 569 8.60 -14.39 -12.28
CA SER A 569 8.16 -13.01 -12.49
C SER A 569 6.68 -12.94 -12.85
N GLN A 570 6.20 -13.86 -13.70
CA GLN A 570 4.78 -13.99 -14.02
C GLN A 570 3.96 -14.43 -12.82
N LEU A 571 4.44 -15.40 -12.03
CA LEU A 571 3.77 -15.87 -10.82
C LEU A 571 3.57 -14.74 -9.80
N PHE A 572 4.56 -13.86 -9.64
CA PHE A 572 4.55 -12.79 -8.64
C PHE A 572 4.14 -11.41 -9.15
N ARG A 573 3.58 -11.30 -10.36
CA ARG A 573 3.15 -10.02 -10.94
C ARG A 573 2.12 -9.25 -10.10
N GLY A 574 1.27 -9.97 -9.36
CA GLY A 574 0.30 -9.38 -8.42
C GLY A 574 0.85 -9.16 -7.00
N GLU A 575 2.05 -9.64 -6.71
CA GLU A 575 2.65 -9.69 -5.37
C GLU A 575 3.75 -8.64 -5.18
N PHE A 576 4.46 -8.29 -6.26
CA PHE A 576 5.55 -7.30 -6.28
C PHE A 576 5.43 -6.35 -7.47
N ILE A 577 6.02 -5.17 -7.31
CA ILE A 577 6.14 -4.16 -8.36
C ILE A 577 7.51 -4.33 -9.00
N PHE A 578 7.55 -4.53 -10.32
CA PHE A 578 8.78 -4.73 -11.08
C PHE A 578 9.21 -3.45 -11.82
N PRO A 579 10.53 -3.26 -12.05
CA PRO A 579 11.01 -2.15 -12.87
C PRO A 579 10.45 -2.20 -14.30
N PRO A 580 10.16 -1.04 -14.92
CA PRO A 580 9.48 -0.96 -16.21
C PRO A 580 10.33 -1.32 -17.44
N GLU A 581 11.65 -1.53 -17.29
CA GLU A 581 12.62 -1.76 -18.38
C GLU A 581 12.46 -3.10 -19.12
N GLY A 582 11.57 -3.96 -18.62
CA GLY A 582 11.29 -5.28 -19.19
C GLY A 582 12.13 -6.39 -18.55
N LEU A 583 11.62 -7.62 -18.61
CA LEU A 583 12.18 -8.76 -17.89
C LEU A 583 13.63 -9.08 -18.29
N SER A 584 13.94 -9.05 -19.59
CA SER A 584 15.29 -9.38 -20.09
C SER A 584 16.32 -8.36 -19.62
N SER A 585 16.04 -7.07 -19.78
CA SER A 585 16.91 -5.98 -19.30
C SER A 585 17.12 -6.06 -17.79
N ASN A 586 16.03 -6.25 -17.03
CA ASN A 586 16.09 -6.40 -15.57
C ASN A 586 16.97 -7.59 -15.17
N MET A 587 16.78 -8.75 -15.82
CA MET A 587 17.56 -9.96 -15.53
C MET A 587 19.05 -9.78 -15.84
N GLU A 588 19.39 -9.19 -16.98
CA GLU A 588 20.79 -8.93 -17.35
C GLU A 588 21.47 -7.95 -16.39
N ASN A 589 20.79 -6.85 -16.04
CA ASN A 589 21.29 -5.86 -15.10
C ASN A 589 21.51 -6.48 -13.70
N THR A 590 20.57 -7.30 -13.25
CA THR A 590 20.69 -8.06 -11.99
C THR A 590 21.85 -9.06 -12.03
N MET A 591 22.00 -9.81 -13.12
CA MET A 591 23.11 -10.75 -13.26
C MET A 591 24.46 -10.05 -13.24
N ARG A 592 24.60 -8.90 -13.92
CA ARG A 592 25.82 -8.08 -13.87
C ARG A 592 26.10 -7.60 -12.45
N GLY A 593 25.08 -7.14 -11.73
CA GLY A 593 25.21 -6.71 -10.33
C GLY A 593 25.62 -7.86 -9.38
N LEU A 594 25.01 -9.03 -9.53
CA LEU A 594 25.37 -10.21 -8.73
C LEU A 594 26.78 -10.73 -9.05
N GLU A 595 27.24 -10.57 -10.30
CA GLU A 595 28.60 -10.93 -10.69
C GLU A 595 29.62 -9.91 -10.16
N SER A 596 29.33 -8.61 -10.21
CA SER A 596 30.19 -7.57 -9.61
C SER A 596 30.29 -7.67 -8.10
N ASP A 597 29.27 -8.24 -7.47
CA ASP A 597 29.21 -8.47 -6.03
C ASP A 597 29.84 -9.81 -5.60
N ASP A 598 30.49 -10.52 -6.52
CA ASP A 598 31.07 -11.85 -6.31
C ASP A 598 30.06 -12.87 -5.75
N VAL A 599 28.77 -12.74 -6.04
CA VAL A 599 27.73 -13.72 -5.62
C VAL A 599 27.63 -14.84 -6.65
N ILE A 600 27.67 -14.49 -7.93
CA ILE A 600 27.56 -15.43 -9.05
C ILE A 600 28.76 -15.31 -9.99
N LYS A 601 28.99 -16.36 -10.78
CA LYS A 601 29.96 -16.39 -11.88
C LYS A 601 29.22 -16.72 -13.17
N ILE A 602 29.46 -15.94 -14.23
CA ILE A 602 28.84 -16.14 -15.54
C ILE A 602 29.90 -16.63 -16.51
N THR A 603 29.73 -17.87 -17.00
CA THR A 603 30.57 -18.41 -18.07
C THR A 603 30.01 -17.97 -19.41
N ARG A 604 30.81 -17.25 -20.19
CA ARG A 604 30.46 -16.73 -21.52
C ARG A 604 31.22 -17.51 -22.60
N ASP A 605 30.65 -17.54 -23.80
CA ASP A 605 31.34 -18.07 -24.98
C ASP A 605 32.28 -17.04 -25.62
N ASP A 606 32.96 -17.42 -26.71
CA ASP A 606 33.90 -16.57 -27.45
C ASP A 606 33.24 -15.29 -28.02
N SER A 607 31.90 -15.27 -28.15
CA SER A 607 31.13 -14.11 -28.60
C SER A 607 30.70 -13.18 -27.45
N GLY A 608 30.98 -13.56 -26.19
CA GLY A 608 30.56 -12.84 -24.99
C GLY A 608 29.15 -13.20 -24.51
N THR A 609 28.49 -14.19 -25.13
CA THR A 609 27.13 -14.61 -24.77
C THR A 609 27.14 -15.53 -23.54
N PRO A 610 26.30 -15.29 -22.52
CA PRO A 610 26.26 -16.12 -21.32
C PRO A 610 25.73 -17.53 -21.63
N GLN A 611 26.50 -18.56 -21.27
CA GLN A 611 26.11 -19.97 -21.43
C GLN A 611 25.65 -20.59 -20.10
N TYR A 612 26.44 -20.43 -19.04
CA TYR A 612 26.18 -21.02 -17.73
C TYR A 612 26.32 -19.98 -16.63
N VAL A 613 25.48 -20.11 -15.60
CA VAL A 613 25.53 -19.31 -14.38
C VAL A 613 25.69 -20.25 -13.18
N GLU A 614 26.61 -19.94 -12.29
CA GLU A 614 26.89 -20.70 -11.08
C GLU A 614 27.26 -19.79 -9.90
N LEU A 615 27.35 -20.34 -8.69
CA LEU A 615 27.88 -19.61 -7.53
C LEU A 615 29.37 -19.36 -7.72
N SER A 616 29.82 -18.14 -7.40
CA SER A 616 31.23 -17.78 -7.40
C SER A 616 32.03 -18.61 -6.36
N GLU A 617 33.35 -18.61 -6.49
CA GLU A 617 34.22 -19.26 -5.50
C GLU A 617 34.19 -18.52 -4.14
N ALA A 618 34.14 -17.19 -4.16
CA ALA A 618 34.00 -16.37 -2.96
C ALA A 618 32.73 -16.73 -2.17
N GLU A 619 31.59 -16.84 -2.87
CA GLU A 619 30.30 -17.17 -2.28
C GLU A 619 30.27 -18.60 -1.72
N ARG A 620 30.97 -19.54 -2.37
CA ARG A 620 31.15 -20.91 -1.85
C ARG A 620 31.99 -20.92 -0.58
N ASN A 621 33.05 -20.11 -0.52
CA ASN A 621 33.97 -20.03 0.61
C ASN A 621 33.31 -19.42 1.86
N CYS A 622 32.40 -18.45 1.69
CA CYS A 622 31.64 -17.86 2.81
C CYS A 622 30.33 -18.62 3.13
N GLY A 623 30.15 -19.85 2.61
CA GLY A 623 29.02 -20.70 2.97
C GLY A 623 27.67 -20.33 2.33
N ARG A 624 27.69 -19.58 1.21
CA ARG A 624 26.54 -19.08 0.44
C ARG A 624 25.69 -18.04 1.16
N GLU A 625 26.31 -17.30 2.07
CA GLU A 625 25.60 -16.41 2.97
C GLU A 625 24.84 -15.26 2.27
N ASN A 626 25.40 -14.69 1.20
CA ASN A 626 24.80 -13.56 0.47
C ASN A 626 23.75 -14.06 -0.53
N TYR A 627 24.05 -15.16 -1.20
CA TYR A 627 23.12 -15.85 -2.08
C TYR A 627 21.86 -16.29 -1.32
N ASP A 628 22.04 -16.87 -0.13
CA ASP A 628 20.93 -17.33 0.69
C ASP A 628 20.05 -16.19 1.17
N PHE A 629 20.64 -15.03 1.51
CA PHE A 629 19.89 -13.83 1.86
C PHE A 629 18.81 -13.53 0.81
N TYR A 630 19.18 -13.49 -0.47
CA TYR A 630 18.22 -13.22 -1.56
C TYR A 630 17.14 -14.30 -1.67
N CYS A 631 17.47 -15.57 -1.48
CA CYS A 631 16.48 -16.65 -1.48
C CYS A 631 15.49 -16.53 -0.30
N PHE A 632 15.97 -16.19 0.89
CA PHE A 632 15.14 -16.03 2.08
C PHE A 632 14.11 -14.90 1.98
N LEU A 633 14.36 -13.89 1.15
CA LEU A 633 13.40 -12.80 0.94
C LEU A 633 12.09 -13.28 0.31
N ILE A 634 12.15 -14.25 -0.62
CA ILE A 634 10.97 -14.63 -1.42
C ILE A 634 10.47 -16.07 -1.20
N TRP A 635 11.23 -16.94 -0.55
CA TRP A 635 10.76 -18.31 -0.25
C TRP A 635 9.40 -18.41 0.45
N PRO A 636 9.04 -17.54 1.42
CA PRO A 636 7.70 -17.55 2.00
C PRO A 636 6.58 -17.35 0.97
N PHE A 637 6.81 -16.48 -0.03
CA PHE A 637 5.84 -16.20 -1.09
C PHE A 637 5.75 -17.37 -2.09
N ILE A 638 6.88 -18.03 -2.38
CA ILE A 638 6.90 -19.24 -3.21
C ILE A 638 6.11 -20.37 -2.54
N GLU A 639 6.29 -20.56 -1.23
CA GLU A 639 5.51 -21.53 -0.47
C GLU A 639 4.01 -21.16 -0.42
N ALA A 640 3.67 -19.87 -0.34
CA ALA A 640 2.28 -19.42 -0.40
C ALA A 640 1.62 -19.70 -1.76
N SER A 641 2.32 -19.40 -2.87
CA SER A 641 1.81 -19.70 -4.22
C SER A 641 1.73 -21.20 -4.47
N TRP A 642 2.68 -21.99 -3.96
CA TRP A 642 2.61 -23.44 -4.00
C TRP A 642 1.43 -23.97 -3.18
N LEU A 643 1.20 -23.47 -1.97
CA LEU A 643 0.03 -23.82 -1.16
C LEU A 643 -1.27 -23.48 -1.88
N GLY A 644 -1.33 -22.32 -2.54
CA GLY A 644 -2.43 -21.94 -3.42
C GLY A 644 -2.67 -22.99 -4.50
N ALA A 645 -1.65 -23.37 -5.27
CA ALA A 645 -1.77 -24.39 -6.32
C ALA A 645 -2.17 -25.78 -5.77
N VAL A 646 -1.59 -26.20 -4.64
CA VAL A 646 -1.95 -27.44 -3.95
C VAL A 646 -3.42 -27.45 -3.52
N SER A 647 -3.92 -26.33 -3.00
CA SER A 647 -5.32 -26.23 -2.57
C SER A 647 -6.31 -26.38 -3.73
N LEU A 648 -5.90 -26.02 -4.96
CA LEU A 648 -6.70 -26.22 -6.17
C LEU A 648 -6.86 -27.71 -6.51
N LEU A 649 -5.89 -28.57 -6.18
CA LEU A 649 -6.01 -30.03 -6.37
C LEU A 649 -7.22 -30.58 -5.58
N GLY A 650 -7.54 -29.99 -4.42
CA GLY A 650 -8.70 -30.36 -3.62
C GLY A 650 -10.04 -29.95 -4.24
N LEU A 651 -10.02 -29.08 -5.25
CA LEU A 651 -11.20 -28.67 -6.01
C LEU A 651 -11.50 -29.61 -7.18
N THR A 652 -10.80 -30.73 -7.29
CA THR A 652 -11.14 -31.81 -8.22
C THR A 652 -12.49 -32.41 -7.82
N PRO A 653 -13.53 -32.40 -8.68
CA PRO A 653 -14.84 -32.96 -8.34
C PRO A 653 -14.74 -34.42 -7.89
N PRO A 654 -15.44 -34.84 -6.81
CA PRO A 654 -15.45 -36.24 -6.38
C PRO A 654 -16.31 -37.11 -7.32
N LEU A 655 -16.04 -38.42 -7.38
CA LEU A 655 -16.70 -39.34 -8.34
C LEU A 655 -18.21 -39.48 -8.13
N ASP A 656 -18.67 -39.25 -6.91
CA ASP A 656 -20.06 -39.32 -6.46
C ASP A 656 -20.80 -37.96 -6.54
N GLY A 657 -20.09 -36.87 -6.85
CA GLY A 657 -20.63 -35.52 -6.96
C GLY A 657 -20.89 -35.08 -8.40
N GLY A 658 -21.88 -34.21 -8.61
CA GLY A 658 -22.10 -33.56 -9.92
C GLY A 658 -20.86 -32.83 -10.41
N GLN A 659 -20.50 -33.02 -11.68
CA GLN A 659 -19.28 -32.47 -12.30
C GLN A 659 -19.28 -30.93 -12.43
N ASP A 660 -20.39 -30.24 -12.13
CA ASP A 660 -20.55 -28.80 -12.38
C ASP A 660 -20.81 -27.97 -11.10
N ASN A 661 -20.23 -28.40 -9.98
CA ASN A 661 -20.40 -27.73 -8.69
C ASN A 661 -19.49 -26.51 -8.56
N TRP A 662 -20.09 -25.34 -8.39
CA TRP A 662 -19.40 -24.09 -8.08
C TRP A 662 -19.18 -23.94 -6.57
N ILE A 663 -17.97 -23.60 -6.15
CA ILE A 663 -17.57 -23.46 -4.74
C ILE A 663 -17.40 -21.98 -4.40
N ASP A 664 -17.88 -21.55 -3.23
CA ASP A 664 -17.65 -20.18 -2.75
C ASP A 664 -16.14 -19.88 -2.62
N MET A 665 -15.68 -18.80 -3.24
CA MET A 665 -14.27 -18.41 -3.29
C MET A 665 -13.69 -18.17 -1.90
N LYS A 666 -14.45 -17.54 -1.01
CA LYS A 666 -14.00 -17.25 0.34
C LYS A 666 -13.82 -18.54 1.14
N LYS A 667 -14.78 -19.48 1.05
CA LYS A 667 -14.66 -20.79 1.68
C LYS A 667 -13.46 -21.58 1.15
N SER A 668 -13.20 -21.53 -0.15
CA SER A 668 -12.00 -22.16 -0.75
C SER A 668 -10.70 -21.57 -0.20
N GLN A 669 -10.58 -20.24 -0.11
CA GLN A 669 -9.41 -19.58 0.45
C GLN A 669 -9.21 -19.87 1.94
N ASP A 670 -10.29 -19.89 2.73
CA ASP A 670 -10.24 -20.22 4.16
C ASP A 670 -9.82 -21.71 4.36
N SER A 671 -10.26 -22.60 3.47
CA SER A 671 -9.84 -24.00 3.40
C SER A 671 -8.36 -24.16 3.02
N ALA A 672 -7.87 -23.40 2.03
CA ALA A 672 -6.45 -23.39 1.66
C ALA A 672 -5.56 -22.95 2.84
N GLN A 673 -6.01 -21.96 3.61
CA GLN A 673 -5.31 -21.53 4.81
C GLN A 673 -5.30 -22.61 5.91
N LEU A 674 -6.41 -23.33 6.12
CA LEU A 674 -6.47 -24.47 7.04
C LEU A 674 -5.50 -25.59 6.62
N LEU A 675 -5.47 -25.91 5.32
CA LEU A 675 -4.53 -26.86 4.75
C LEU A 675 -3.09 -26.42 5.01
N GLY A 676 -2.77 -25.14 4.76
CA GLY A 676 -1.45 -24.58 5.02
C GLY A 676 -1.02 -24.69 6.48
N LYS A 677 -1.91 -24.37 7.44
CA LYS A 677 -1.63 -24.55 8.88
C LYS A 677 -1.29 -26.01 9.19
N THR A 678 -2.03 -26.94 8.61
CA THR A 678 -1.79 -28.38 8.76
C THR A 678 -0.43 -28.79 8.20
N LEU A 679 -0.13 -28.41 6.96
CA LEU A 679 1.14 -28.74 6.29
C LEU A 679 2.35 -28.12 7.00
N TYR A 680 2.21 -26.93 7.59
CA TYR A 680 3.26 -26.32 8.40
C TYR A 680 3.56 -27.14 9.67
N HIS A 681 2.54 -27.52 10.43
CA HIS A 681 2.72 -28.33 11.64
C HIS A 681 3.20 -29.76 11.35
N GLN A 682 2.91 -30.29 10.15
CA GLN A 682 3.44 -31.57 9.66
C GLN A 682 4.87 -31.47 9.09
N GLY A 683 5.39 -30.25 8.90
CA GLY A 683 6.75 -30.01 8.38
C GLY A 683 6.87 -30.07 6.86
N ASP A 684 5.74 -30.07 6.13
CA ASP A 684 5.70 -30.03 4.67
C ASP A 684 5.76 -28.57 4.14
N LEU A 685 5.42 -27.57 4.97
CA LEU A 685 5.74 -26.14 4.76
C LEU A 685 6.83 -25.68 5.73
N SER A 686 7.78 -24.90 5.22
CA SER A 686 8.89 -24.35 6.02
C SER A 686 8.53 -23.03 6.69
N TYR A 687 7.67 -22.23 6.06
CA TYR A 687 7.33 -20.88 6.50
C TYR A 687 5.86 -20.78 6.86
N PHE A 688 5.57 -20.48 8.13
CA PHE A 688 4.19 -20.21 8.56
C PHE A 688 3.59 -19.00 7.84
N GLU A 689 4.44 -18.04 7.44
CA GLU A 689 4.07 -16.91 6.58
C GLU A 689 3.35 -17.31 5.28
N ALA A 690 3.55 -18.53 4.78
CA ALA A 690 2.89 -19.01 3.56
C ALA A 690 1.36 -19.09 3.68
N VAL A 691 0.82 -19.17 4.90
CA VAL A 691 -0.63 -19.23 5.16
C VAL A 691 -1.30 -17.85 5.15
N ASN A 692 -0.54 -16.80 4.80
CA ASN A 692 -1.01 -15.43 4.70
C ASN A 692 -2.21 -15.31 3.74
N LYS A 693 -3.35 -14.85 4.26
CA LYS A 693 -4.59 -14.70 3.49
C LYS A 693 -4.48 -13.76 2.29
N GLU A 694 -3.70 -12.68 2.41
CA GLU A 694 -3.50 -11.71 1.32
C GLU A 694 -2.67 -12.32 0.19
N THR A 695 -1.55 -12.99 0.52
CA THR A 695 -0.72 -13.68 -0.48
C THR A 695 -1.46 -14.86 -1.14
N LEU A 696 -2.28 -15.59 -0.38
CA LEU A 696 -3.17 -16.61 -0.95
C LEU A 696 -4.21 -16.01 -1.90
N ARG A 697 -4.85 -14.90 -1.52
CA ARG A 697 -5.81 -14.19 -2.39
C ARG A 697 -5.14 -13.74 -3.70
N ASN A 698 -3.93 -13.20 -3.61
CA ASN A 698 -3.17 -12.76 -4.80
C ASN A 698 -2.81 -13.95 -5.69
N SER A 699 -2.47 -15.11 -5.09
CA SER A 699 -2.23 -16.36 -5.84
C SER A 699 -3.49 -16.84 -6.57
N TYR A 700 -4.66 -16.84 -5.91
CA TYR A 700 -5.93 -17.20 -6.55
C TYR A 700 -6.31 -16.24 -7.68
N GLN A 701 -6.13 -14.93 -7.48
CA GLN A 701 -6.35 -13.96 -8.56
C GLN A 701 -5.44 -14.25 -9.75
N ARG A 702 -4.17 -14.62 -9.49
CA ARG A 702 -3.25 -14.99 -10.56
C ARG A 702 -3.69 -16.26 -11.30
N PHE A 703 -4.22 -17.25 -10.57
CA PHE A 703 -4.76 -18.47 -11.16
C PHE A 703 -6.02 -18.21 -12.00
N GLU A 704 -6.84 -17.22 -11.63
CA GLU A 704 -7.98 -16.74 -12.45
C GLU A 704 -7.47 -16.10 -13.75
N GLU A 705 -6.45 -15.23 -13.66
CA GLU A 705 -5.84 -14.57 -14.83
C GLU A 705 -5.18 -15.54 -15.82
N GLU A 706 -4.62 -16.64 -15.32
CA GLU A 706 -4.03 -17.72 -16.12
C GLU A 706 -5.07 -18.73 -16.64
N GLY A 707 -6.35 -18.57 -16.27
CA GLY A 707 -7.43 -19.47 -16.67
C GLY A 707 -7.37 -20.86 -16.02
N ILE A 708 -6.61 -21.03 -14.92
CA ILE A 708 -6.59 -22.28 -14.14
C ILE A 708 -7.92 -22.47 -13.41
N ILE A 709 -8.48 -21.37 -12.90
CA ILE A 709 -9.79 -21.33 -12.25
C ILE A 709 -10.74 -20.42 -13.02
N LEU A 710 -12.01 -20.81 -13.08
CA LEU A 710 -13.10 -20.01 -13.61
C LEU A 710 -13.87 -19.40 -12.45
N VAL A 711 -14.16 -18.10 -12.52
CA VAL A 711 -14.85 -17.37 -11.45
C VAL A 711 -16.17 -16.79 -11.97
N ALA A 712 -17.27 -17.13 -11.31
CA ALA A 712 -18.60 -16.57 -11.56
C ALA A 712 -18.91 -15.49 -10.53
N LYS A 713 -19.31 -14.32 -11.02
CA LYS A 713 -19.76 -13.17 -10.20
C LYS A 713 -21.23 -12.91 -10.53
N ASP A 714 -22.11 -13.27 -9.60
CA ASP A 714 -23.52 -12.90 -9.71
C ASP A 714 -23.67 -11.41 -9.35
N LYS A 715 -24.18 -10.61 -10.29
CA LYS A 715 -24.36 -9.16 -10.10
C LYS A 715 -25.63 -8.81 -9.31
N GLU A 716 -26.57 -9.75 -9.18
CA GLU A 716 -27.88 -9.53 -8.55
C GLU A 716 -27.95 -10.13 -7.14
N SER A 717 -27.18 -11.19 -6.88
CA SER A 717 -27.06 -11.81 -5.57
C SER A 717 -26.07 -11.09 -4.64
N ARG A 718 -26.37 -11.07 -3.34
CA ARG A 718 -25.40 -10.68 -2.28
C ARG A 718 -24.37 -11.77 -1.99
N ALA A 719 -24.44 -12.92 -2.65
CA ALA A 719 -23.47 -14.01 -2.48
C ALA A 719 -22.09 -13.60 -3.00
N GLY A 720 -21.04 -14.15 -2.38
CA GLY A 720 -19.67 -13.94 -2.83
C GLY A 720 -19.42 -14.58 -4.20
N PRO A 721 -18.27 -14.28 -4.84
CA PRO A 721 -17.88 -14.95 -6.07
C PRO A 721 -17.71 -16.46 -5.84
N SER A 722 -18.13 -17.26 -6.81
CA SER A 722 -17.92 -18.71 -6.80
C SER A 722 -16.88 -19.10 -7.85
N LEU A 723 -16.20 -20.22 -7.65
CA LEU A 723 -15.15 -20.72 -8.51
C LEU A 723 -15.32 -22.21 -8.83
N LYS A 724 -14.70 -22.63 -9.93
CA LYS A 724 -14.42 -24.03 -10.26
C LYS A 724 -13.11 -24.13 -11.04
N LEU A 725 -12.53 -25.33 -11.12
CA LEU A 725 -11.39 -25.58 -12.00
C LEU A 725 -11.82 -25.47 -13.47
N ALA A 726 -10.93 -24.96 -14.32
CA ALA A 726 -11.11 -25.07 -15.75
C ALA A 726 -10.98 -26.55 -16.18
N PRO A 727 -11.77 -27.04 -17.16
CA PRO A 727 -11.77 -28.44 -17.57
C PRO A 727 -10.38 -28.99 -17.90
N GLU A 728 -9.58 -28.22 -18.63
CA GLU A 728 -8.22 -28.58 -19.05
C GLU A 728 -7.18 -28.58 -17.92
N TRP A 729 -7.54 -28.03 -16.76
CA TRP A 729 -6.72 -27.99 -15.55
C TRP A 729 -7.22 -28.95 -14.47
N THR A 730 -8.32 -29.66 -14.71
CA THR A 730 -8.93 -30.56 -13.73
C THR A 730 -8.14 -31.89 -13.68
N PRO A 731 -7.55 -32.25 -12.52
CA PRO A 731 -6.86 -33.53 -12.36
C PRO A 731 -7.77 -34.75 -12.51
N GLU A 732 -7.18 -35.88 -12.87
CA GLU A 732 -7.90 -37.17 -12.91
C GLU A 732 -7.99 -37.80 -11.52
N ARG A 733 -9.06 -38.58 -11.30
CA ARG A 733 -9.20 -39.45 -10.12
C ARG A 733 -9.02 -40.90 -10.50
N ASP A 734 -8.41 -41.68 -9.61
CA ASP A 734 -8.39 -43.13 -9.69
C ASP A 734 -9.84 -43.67 -9.63
N PRO A 735 -10.31 -44.41 -10.66
CA PRO A 735 -11.66 -44.96 -10.69
C PRO A 735 -11.99 -45.92 -9.54
N THR A 736 -10.97 -46.57 -8.96
CA THR A 736 -11.11 -47.59 -7.92
C THR A 736 -11.01 -46.99 -6.53
N THR A 737 -10.02 -46.12 -6.30
CA THR A 737 -9.76 -45.56 -4.97
C THR A 737 -10.38 -44.18 -4.75
N GLY A 738 -10.82 -43.51 -5.82
CA GLY A 738 -11.36 -42.15 -5.80
C GLY A 738 -10.31 -41.08 -5.47
N ARG A 739 -9.03 -41.43 -5.37
CA ARG A 739 -7.95 -40.50 -5.05
C ARG A 739 -7.57 -39.64 -6.25
N VAL A 740 -7.17 -38.40 -6.00
CA VAL A 740 -6.58 -37.53 -7.03
C VAL A 740 -5.22 -38.08 -7.43
N LEU A 741 -4.99 -38.18 -8.75
CA LEU A 741 -3.74 -38.67 -9.30
C LEU A 741 -2.68 -37.54 -9.38
N ASP A 742 -1.41 -37.92 -9.23
CA ASP A 742 -0.23 -37.04 -9.32
C ASP A 742 0.21 -36.79 -10.77
N ARG A 743 -0.75 -36.49 -11.66
CA ARG A 743 -0.51 -36.24 -13.08
C ARG A 743 -1.43 -35.18 -13.66
N GLY A 744 -1.01 -34.58 -14.76
CA GLY A 744 -1.78 -33.57 -15.51
C GLY A 744 -1.29 -32.15 -15.26
N ARG A 745 -1.86 -31.19 -15.99
CA ARG A 745 -1.34 -29.81 -16.09
C ARG A 745 -1.24 -29.08 -14.75
N LEU A 746 -2.23 -29.27 -13.86
CA LEU A 746 -2.22 -28.63 -12.54
C LEU A 746 -1.13 -29.22 -11.61
N TRP A 747 -0.86 -30.52 -11.73
CA TRP A 747 0.24 -31.15 -11.02
C TRP A 747 1.60 -30.65 -11.54
N ASP A 748 1.78 -30.61 -12.87
CA ASP A 748 3.00 -30.10 -13.49
C ASP A 748 3.29 -28.65 -13.10
N PHE A 749 2.26 -27.81 -13.05
CA PHE A 749 2.35 -26.43 -12.59
C PHE A 749 2.72 -26.35 -11.09
N THR A 750 2.11 -27.20 -10.26
CA THR A 750 2.43 -27.27 -8.82
C THR A 750 3.89 -27.69 -8.60
N GLU A 751 4.38 -28.67 -9.36
CA GLU A 751 5.77 -29.13 -9.33
C GLU A 751 6.74 -28.05 -9.84
N LEU A 752 6.36 -27.29 -10.88
CA LEU A 752 7.17 -26.18 -11.38
C LEU A 752 7.40 -25.09 -10.31
N ILE A 753 6.39 -24.79 -9.49
CA ILE A 753 6.56 -23.92 -8.31
C ILE A 753 7.45 -24.63 -7.27
N ALA A 754 7.23 -25.92 -7.01
CA ALA A 754 7.97 -26.69 -6.02
C ALA A 754 9.48 -26.76 -6.29
N GLN A 755 9.91 -26.69 -7.56
CA GLN A 755 11.32 -26.61 -7.94
C GLN A 755 12.04 -25.42 -7.30
N SER A 756 11.34 -24.31 -7.07
CA SER A 756 11.88 -23.09 -6.48
C SER A 756 11.76 -23.02 -4.95
N ARG A 757 11.05 -23.98 -4.32
CA ARG A 757 10.91 -24.04 -2.86
C ARG A 757 12.21 -24.45 -2.18
N ARG A 758 12.42 -23.91 -0.98
CA ARG A 758 13.45 -24.38 -0.05
C ARG A 758 13.24 -25.87 0.25
N GLU A 759 14.33 -26.61 0.35
CA GLU A 759 14.25 -28.01 0.77
C GLU A 759 13.74 -28.11 2.21
N GLY A 760 12.67 -28.88 2.43
CA GLY A 760 12.17 -29.18 3.76
C GLY A 760 13.12 -30.12 4.52
N LYS A 761 12.86 -30.32 5.82
CA LYS A 761 13.66 -31.24 6.68
C LYS A 761 13.70 -32.68 6.12
N ASN A 762 12.69 -33.09 5.36
CA ASN A 762 12.54 -34.44 4.81
C ASN A 762 13.08 -34.54 3.37
N ARG A 763 14.38 -34.27 3.20
CA ARG A 763 15.08 -34.28 1.89
C ARG A 763 15.04 -35.63 1.17
N ARG A 764 14.61 -36.71 1.83
CA ARG A 764 14.61 -38.10 1.33
C ARG A 764 13.22 -38.66 0.99
N ASP A 765 12.14 -37.91 1.24
CA ASP A 765 10.78 -38.47 1.24
C ASP A 765 9.88 -37.94 0.10
N GLY A 766 10.45 -37.40 -0.98
CA GLY A 766 9.72 -36.67 -2.02
C GLY A 766 8.41 -37.32 -2.49
N ALA A 767 8.42 -38.62 -2.79
CA ALA A 767 7.22 -39.35 -3.20
C ALA A 767 6.18 -39.51 -2.07
N THR A 768 6.64 -39.72 -0.84
CA THR A 768 5.77 -39.82 0.36
C THR A 768 5.16 -38.46 0.71
N VAL A 769 5.92 -37.38 0.57
CA VAL A 769 5.45 -35.99 0.76
C VAL A 769 4.36 -35.67 -0.27
N SER A 770 4.57 -35.98 -1.54
CA SER A 770 3.56 -35.78 -2.60
C SER A 770 2.25 -36.53 -2.31
N SER A 771 2.33 -37.78 -1.88
CA SER A 771 1.14 -38.58 -1.51
C SER A 771 0.40 -38.02 -0.29
N ARG A 772 1.13 -37.57 0.74
CA ARG A 772 0.52 -36.94 1.93
C ARG A 772 -0.18 -35.62 1.59
N VAL A 773 0.49 -34.77 0.82
CA VAL A 773 -0.04 -33.45 0.41
C VAL A 773 -1.31 -33.61 -0.42
N LEU A 774 -1.31 -34.53 -1.40
CA LEU A 774 -2.50 -34.85 -2.20
C LEU A 774 -3.64 -35.39 -1.33
N THR A 775 -3.33 -36.29 -0.39
CA THR A 775 -4.34 -36.86 0.52
C THR A 775 -4.97 -35.77 1.40
N MET A 776 -4.15 -34.88 1.98
CA MET A 776 -4.66 -33.78 2.81
C MET A 776 -5.48 -32.79 1.98
N SER A 777 -5.01 -32.44 0.78
CA SER A 777 -5.76 -31.57 -0.14
C SER A 777 -7.12 -32.16 -0.49
N ASP A 778 -7.18 -33.46 -0.79
CA ASP A 778 -8.44 -34.16 -1.09
C ASP A 778 -9.39 -34.20 0.11
N ILE A 779 -8.88 -34.41 1.33
CA ILE A 779 -9.71 -34.39 2.56
C ILE A 779 -10.40 -33.04 2.73
N VAL A 780 -9.64 -31.93 2.65
CA VAL A 780 -10.22 -30.60 2.82
C VAL A 780 -11.13 -30.24 1.64
N GLY A 781 -10.75 -30.65 0.43
CA GLY A 781 -11.54 -30.48 -0.79
C GLY A 781 -12.91 -31.15 -0.73
N ARG A 782 -12.98 -32.40 -0.29
CA ARG A 782 -14.26 -33.13 -0.13
C ARG A 782 -15.21 -32.43 0.84
N GLN A 783 -14.69 -31.80 1.90
CA GLN A 783 -15.52 -31.02 2.82
C GLN A 783 -16.12 -29.78 2.15
N LEU A 784 -15.39 -29.13 1.22
CA LEU A 784 -15.93 -28.01 0.45
C LEU A 784 -17.09 -28.46 -0.45
N PHE A 785 -16.94 -29.58 -1.15
CA PHE A 785 -18.00 -30.14 -1.99
C PHE A 785 -19.22 -30.60 -1.17
N TYR A 786 -19.00 -31.24 -0.02
CA TYR A 786 -20.07 -31.62 0.89
C TYR A 786 -20.87 -30.38 1.38
N ASN A 787 -20.16 -29.32 1.79
CA ASN A 787 -20.77 -28.08 2.25
C ASN A 787 -21.45 -27.27 1.12
N ALA A 788 -21.06 -27.49 -0.14
CA ALA A 788 -21.70 -26.89 -1.31
C ALA A 788 -22.95 -27.67 -1.76
N ALA A 789 -22.96 -29.00 -1.57
CA ALA A 789 -24.08 -29.88 -1.88
C ALA A 789 -25.19 -29.89 -0.81
N ALA A 790 -24.87 -29.49 0.44
CA ALA A 790 -25.86 -29.38 1.50
C ALA A 790 -26.85 -28.21 1.22
N PRO A 791 -28.17 -28.45 1.20
CA PRO A 791 -29.13 -27.35 1.18
C PRO A 791 -28.89 -26.50 2.43
N ALA A 792 -28.71 -25.19 2.25
CA ALA A 792 -28.59 -24.27 3.38
C ALA A 792 -29.77 -24.53 4.34
N PRO A 793 -29.54 -24.63 5.67
CA PRO A 793 -30.65 -24.68 6.60
C PRO A 793 -31.51 -23.45 6.33
N ALA A 794 -32.75 -23.66 5.91
CA ALA A 794 -33.74 -22.62 6.00
C ALA A 794 -33.80 -22.26 7.47
N ASP A 795 -33.31 -21.07 7.83
CA ASP A 795 -33.56 -20.47 9.13
C ASP A 795 -35.06 -20.18 9.18
N VAL A 796 -35.84 -21.19 9.54
CA VAL A 796 -37.26 -21.08 9.86
C VAL A 796 -37.39 -20.64 11.32
N SER A 797 -36.64 -19.60 11.71
CA SER A 797 -37.08 -18.76 12.82
C SER A 797 -38.12 -17.79 12.27
N SER A 798 -39.34 -17.93 12.79
CA SER A 798 -40.52 -17.15 12.46
C SER A 798 -40.26 -15.64 12.58
N ARG A 799 -39.79 -15.01 11.50
CA ARG A 799 -39.97 -13.57 11.31
C ARG A 799 -41.41 -13.37 10.89
N GLN A 800 -42.27 -13.11 11.89
CA GLN A 800 -43.48 -12.32 11.68
C GLN A 800 -43.12 -11.15 10.78
N MET A 801 -43.76 -11.07 9.60
CA MET A 801 -43.76 -9.85 8.82
C MET A 801 -44.45 -8.78 9.67
N ARG A 802 -43.68 -8.01 10.42
CA ARG A 802 -44.10 -6.68 10.84
C ARG A 802 -44.32 -5.93 9.54
N ARG A 803 -45.60 -5.69 9.18
CA ARG A 803 -45.97 -4.68 8.19
C ARG A 803 -45.19 -3.42 8.55
N LYS A 804 -44.13 -3.13 7.80
CA LYS A 804 -43.62 -1.76 7.77
C LYS A 804 -44.74 -0.96 7.14
N ALA A 805 -45.24 0.00 7.90
CA ALA A 805 -46.05 1.07 7.36
C ALA A 805 -45.37 1.59 6.09
N ILE A 806 -46.18 1.88 5.08
CA ILE A 806 -45.77 2.67 3.93
C ILE A 806 -45.30 4.01 4.49
N ALA A 807 -44.02 4.11 4.79
CA ALA A 807 -43.33 5.37 4.92
C ALA A 807 -42.74 5.64 3.53
N THR A 808 -43.41 6.56 2.85
CA THR A 808 -42.84 7.44 1.84
C THR A 808 -41.40 7.77 2.18
N ASP A 809 -40.47 7.24 1.40
CA ASP A 809 -39.44 8.05 0.77
C ASP A 809 -39.01 7.35 -0.52
N SER A 810 -39.16 8.10 -1.59
CA SER A 810 -38.91 7.77 -2.97
C SER A 810 -37.55 7.09 -3.15
N LYS A 811 -37.58 5.88 -3.71
CA LYS A 811 -36.45 5.39 -4.50
C LYS A 811 -36.32 6.29 -5.73
N LEU A 812 -35.31 7.15 -5.69
CA LEU A 812 -34.69 7.74 -6.87
C LEU A 812 -33.81 6.70 -7.56
#